data_AF-A0A972E1I7-F1
#
_entry.id   AF-A0A972E1I7-F1
#
_cell.length_a   1.000
_cell.length_b   1.000
_cell.length_c   1.000
_cell.angle_alpha   90.00
_cell.angle_beta   90.00
_cell.angle_gamma   90.00
#
_symmetry.space_group_name_H-M   'P 1'
#
loop_
_entity.id
_entity.type
_entity.pdbx_description
1 polymer ?
#
loop_
_entity_poly.entity_id
_entity_poly.type
_entity_poly.pdbx_seq_one_letter_code
_entity_poly.pdbx_strand_id
1 'polypeptide(L)'
;MEIKETEKTRKGGPKSFLAVGPTLHYSHKNVQRCWLLAVISFGITCLIWSRIVAGTFWAFDLQSQTAPDFWRLDQPTMIGASIFEYPWQIIVLGLLMGVLAVVPILIAQLMSFGHCFLFILEVFFLANLPGFALSLVVSCFLVASRPLRFRSRIIALALCTAPQLLYWGFFGSARGMEPLEWGFSFAPWIWAWLVGLTVAGLVLGIGHYTRYRPGLNWVFTTTTLLLALGVFEWKIGFDELDYQFYIAENNPEEVTEFRDHSIREALDRTIMDPATRKTLAGFFLPTDPIPLREELKTEIQIQLSLDRWPNWFLVPDHLKYQDKRQWLNEQYDRFIHPTRSWWMPLWLHSEIAERRARSARMPIALYYKALLSEYSPDVPRIRRDEMLHFYSDYPHERSGEIWFELYREFGRTPESAEARWRSAKYLAGRSRFSQAGTFLDQAQALVAEQLAKENAQSPPDSLFSAFRPPPETVMTSIKLRELQGRIHELKMLIGDENLKGSEGAPDRLAKFVMLNPHGLEYAQQLDTLLSLSGEQDGLRDNLLLARAKLLADDQARSERLSQLNREYQNTDGGMQALYELTRLKIRLYQQEDDSAAEKRKRLAEARDMLTSFTNLYPDSFYVEQVQRNLEDLPRLE
;
A
#
# COMPACT_ATOMS: atom_id res chain seq x y z
N MET A 1 72.21 -24.31 62.04
CA MET A 1 71.71 -25.19 60.97
C MET A 1 70.20 -25.02 60.97
N GLU A 2 69.71 -24.02 60.24
CA GLU A 2 68.27 -23.74 60.07
C GLU A 2 67.95 -23.93 58.60
N ILE A 3 67.10 -24.91 58.32
CA ILE A 3 66.67 -25.26 56.97
C ILE A 3 65.54 -24.32 56.61
N LYS A 4 65.82 -23.39 55.69
CA LYS A 4 64.83 -22.55 55.02
C LYS A 4 63.96 -23.44 54.14
N GLU A 5 62.75 -23.75 54.58
CA GLU A 5 61.74 -24.37 53.74
C GLU A 5 61.41 -23.43 52.58
N THR A 6 61.63 -23.92 51.37
CA THR A 6 61.26 -23.26 50.13
C THR A 6 59.78 -23.52 49.88
N GLU A 7 59.01 -22.44 49.92
CA GLU A 7 57.58 -22.39 49.59
C GLU A 7 57.36 -22.91 48.17
N LYS A 8 56.96 -24.18 48.04
CA LYS A 8 56.54 -24.79 46.77
C LYS A 8 55.29 -24.05 46.27
N THR A 9 55.46 -23.26 45.22
CA THR A 9 54.37 -22.73 44.40
C THR A 9 53.43 -23.87 43.99
N ARG A 10 52.17 -23.79 44.44
CA ARG A 10 51.10 -24.69 43.96
C ARG A 10 51.05 -24.62 42.44
N LYS A 11 51.37 -25.73 41.77
CA LYS A 11 51.09 -25.93 40.34
C LYS A 11 49.59 -25.68 40.13
N GLY A 12 49.25 -24.55 39.53
CA GLY A 12 47.86 -24.16 39.26
C GLY A 12 47.14 -25.24 38.46
N GLY A 13 45.91 -25.56 38.85
CA GLY A 13 45.07 -26.56 38.20
C GLY A 13 44.86 -26.29 36.70
N PRO A 14 44.28 -27.27 35.96
CA PRO A 14 44.06 -27.15 34.53
C PRO A 14 43.26 -25.88 34.23
N LYS A 15 43.83 -25.02 33.39
CA LYS A 15 43.23 -23.73 33.12
C LYS A 15 41.98 -23.94 32.24
N SER A 16 40.81 -23.48 32.68
CA SER A 16 39.53 -23.61 31.94
C SER A 16 39.64 -23.20 30.47
N PHE A 17 39.06 -23.97 29.54
CA PHE A 17 39.10 -23.70 28.09
C PHE A 17 38.60 -22.29 27.73
N LEU A 18 37.57 -21.82 28.42
CA LEU A 18 37.03 -20.46 28.27
C LEU A 18 37.78 -19.50 29.19
N ALA A 19 38.23 -18.38 28.62
CA ALA A 19 39.05 -17.42 29.32
C ALA A 19 38.22 -16.28 29.93
N VAL A 20 38.58 -15.90 31.16
CA VAL A 20 37.99 -14.75 31.87
C VAL A 20 38.61 -13.46 31.35
N GLY A 21 37.78 -12.47 31.10
CA GLY A 21 38.15 -11.18 30.54
C GLY A 21 38.71 -10.20 31.57
N PRO A 22 39.48 -9.19 31.11
CA PRO A 22 40.16 -8.22 31.97
C PRO A 22 39.21 -7.32 32.79
N THR A 23 37.98 -7.12 32.32
CA THR A 23 37.02 -6.22 32.97
C THR A 23 36.53 -6.79 34.31
N LEU A 24 36.66 -8.10 34.52
CA LEU A 24 36.30 -8.76 35.77
C LEU A 24 37.33 -8.52 36.90
N HIS A 25 38.44 -7.83 36.63
CA HIS A 25 39.38 -7.39 37.67
C HIS A 25 38.91 -6.15 38.45
N TYR A 26 37.84 -5.49 38.02
CA TYR A 26 37.23 -4.36 38.72
C TYR A 26 36.21 -4.82 39.78
N SER A 27 35.78 -3.89 40.65
CA SER A 27 34.75 -4.15 41.65
C SER A 27 33.49 -4.75 41.03
N HIS A 28 33.05 -5.89 41.58
CA HIS A 28 31.90 -6.67 41.11
C HIS A 28 30.64 -5.80 40.96
N LYS A 29 30.37 -4.91 41.92
CA LYS A 29 29.21 -4.00 41.89
C LYS A 29 29.25 -3.03 40.71
N ASN A 30 30.43 -2.52 40.36
CA ASN A 30 30.58 -1.61 39.22
C ASN A 30 30.42 -2.36 37.89
N VAL A 31 31.05 -3.53 37.79
CA VAL A 31 30.96 -4.38 36.60
C VAL A 31 29.52 -4.80 36.32
N GLN A 32 28.78 -5.26 37.33
CA GLN A 32 27.37 -5.66 37.19
C GLN A 32 26.47 -4.48 36.80
N ARG A 33 26.68 -3.29 37.37
CA ARG A 33 25.91 -2.09 37.00
C ARG A 33 26.13 -1.70 35.54
N CYS A 34 27.38 -1.63 35.10
CA CYS A 34 27.69 -1.29 33.70
C CYS A 34 27.22 -2.38 32.73
N TRP A 35 27.29 -3.65 33.12
CA TRP A 35 26.74 -4.75 32.32
C TRP A 35 25.22 -4.65 32.21
N LEU A 36 24.50 -4.37 33.30
CA LEU A 36 23.05 -4.17 33.27
C LEU A 36 22.65 -2.99 32.38
N LEU A 37 23.38 -1.87 32.43
CA LEU A 37 23.17 -0.75 31.52
C LEU A 37 23.42 -1.13 30.05
N ALA A 38 24.43 -1.96 29.78
CA ALA A 38 24.69 -2.47 28.44
C ALA A 38 23.55 -3.37 27.96
N VAL A 39 23.04 -4.26 28.81
CA VAL A 39 21.87 -5.11 28.52
C VAL A 39 20.65 -4.24 28.18
N ILE A 40 20.32 -3.25 29.03
CA ILE A 40 19.16 -2.36 28.77
C ILE A 40 19.32 -1.59 27.45
N SER A 41 20.48 -0.97 27.21
CA SER A 41 20.75 -0.21 25.98
C SER A 41 20.69 -1.09 24.73
N PHE A 42 21.22 -2.30 24.82
CA PHE A 42 21.17 -3.27 23.73
C PHE A 42 19.75 -3.80 23.50
N GLY A 43 19.01 -4.13 24.55
CA GLY A 43 17.60 -4.52 24.46
C GLY A 43 16.74 -3.46 23.78
N ILE A 44 16.94 -2.16 24.11
CA ILE A 44 16.28 -1.06 23.40
C ILE A 44 16.70 -1.04 21.92
N THR A 45 17.97 -1.26 21.62
CA THR A 45 18.46 -1.34 20.23
C THR A 45 17.77 -2.46 19.45
N CYS A 46 17.57 -3.64 20.06
CA CYS A 46 16.82 -4.75 19.46
C CYS A 46 15.34 -4.40 19.23
N LEU A 47 14.69 -3.72 20.17
CA LEU A 47 13.29 -3.28 20.03
C LEU A 47 13.15 -2.25 18.90
N ILE A 48 14.10 -1.32 18.77
CA ILE A 48 14.14 -0.34 17.68
C ILE A 48 14.39 -1.01 16.34
N TRP A 49 15.28 -2.00 16.29
CA TRP A 49 15.46 -2.85 15.10
C TRP A 49 14.14 -3.51 14.69
N SER A 50 13.45 -4.17 15.63
CA SER A 50 12.15 -4.80 15.36
C SER A 50 11.13 -3.78 14.86
N ARG A 51 11.08 -2.59 15.47
CA ARG A 51 10.14 -1.53 15.07
C ARG A 51 10.38 -1.04 13.64
N ILE A 52 11.64 -0.88 13.24
CA ILE A 52 12.02 -0.40 11.90
C ILE A 52 11.77 -1.49 10.85
N VAL A 53 12.08 -2.74 11.16
CA VAL A 53 12.04 -3.85 10.18
C VAL A 53 10.65 -4.49 10.05
N ALA A 54 9.90 -4.58 11.15
CA ALA A 54 8.63 -5.31 11.20
C ALA A 54 7.43 -4.43 11.60
N GLY A 55 7.63 -3.11 11.73
CA GLY A 55 6.57 -2.17 12.11
C GLY A 55 6.14 -2.24 13.58
N THR A 56 6.64 -3.22 14.35
CA THR A 56 6.23 -3.50 15.73
C THR A 56 7.43 -3.66 16.65
N PHE A 57 7.31 -3.23 17.90
CA PHE A 57 8.37 -3.39 18.91
C PHE A 57 8.57 -4.85 19.35
N TRP A 58 7.60 -5.73 19.08
CA TRP A 58 7.67 -7.15 19.42
C TRP A 58 7.14 -7.98 18.25
N ALA A 59 8.05 -8.47 17.42
CA ALA A 59 7.73 -9.25 16.23
C ALA A 59 7.85 -10.78 16.44
N PHE A 60 8.26 -11.24 17.63
CA PHE A 60 8.51 -12.66 17.86
C PHE A 60 7.21 -13.46 17.97
N ASP A 61 7.06 -14.43 17.08
CA ASP A 61 5.97 -15.41 17.05
C ASP A 61 6.52 -16.85 16.97
N LEU A 62 6.09 -17.70 17.89
CA LEU A 62 6.43 -19.12 17.94
C LEU A 62 5.92 -19.90 16.71
N GLN A 63 4.80 -19.47 16.11
CA GLN A 63 4.22 -20.17 14.94
C GLN A 63 5.06 -19.95 13.67
N SER A 64 5.69 -18.79 13.54
CA SER A 64 6.55 -18.42 12.42
C SER A 64 7.85 -19.25 12.30
N GLN A 65 8.23 -20.01 13.33
CA GLN A 65 9.51 -20.74 13.40
C GLN A 65 9.66 -21.88 12.37
N THR A 66 8.55 -22.34 11.80
CA THR A 66 8.54 -23.40 10.78
C THR A 66 8.66 -22.87 9.36
N ALA A 67 8.56 -21.55 9.16
CA ALA A 67 8.67 -20.93 7.84
C ALA A 67 10.13 -20.92 7.37
N PRO A 68 10.42 -21.32 6.11
CA PRO A 68 11.77 -21.23 5.53
C PRO A 68 12.36 -19.81 5.60
N ASP A 69 11.50 -18.79 5.60
CA ASP A 69 11.88 -17.38 5.62
C ASP A 69 12.33 -16.87 6.99
N PHE A 70 12.12 -17.65 8.06
CA PHE A 70 12.48 -17.28 9.44
C PHE A 70 13.99 -17.06 9.65
N TRP A 71 14.83 -17.57 8.74
CA TRP A 71 16.29 -17.47 8.79
C TRP A 71 16.87 -16.37 7.89
N ARG A 72 16.02 -15.64 7.16
CA ARG A 72 16.44 -14.72 6.11
C ARG A 72 16.63 -13.30 6.63
N LEU A 73 17.51 -12.54 5.97
CA LEU A 73 17.85 -11.15 6.31
C LEU A 73 17.53 -10.18 5.16
N ASP A 74 17.04 -10.66 4.02
CA ASP A 74 16.72 -9.83 2.87
C ASP A 74 15.40 -9.05 3.04
N GLN A 75 14.43 -9.63 3.74
CA GLN A 75 13.16 -8.95 4.06
C GLN A 75 13.35 -7.56 4.70
N PRO A 76 14.21 -7.38 5.72
CA PRO A 76 14.55 -6.06 6.28
C PRO A 76 15.02 -4.99 5.29
N THR A 77 15.50 -5.37 4.11
CA THR A 77 15.97 -4.43 3.08
C THR A 77 14.89 -4.06 2.07
N MET A 78 13.82 -4.86 2.00
CA MET A 78 12.78 -4.76 0.97
C MET A 78 11.44 -4.31 1.53
N ILE A 79 11.06 -4.76 2.73
CA ILE A 79 9.75 -4.48 3.34
C ILE A 79 9.79 -3.22 4.20
N GLY A 80 8.71 -2.44 4.16
CA GLY A 80 8.57 -1.19 4.90
C GLY A 80 9.39 -0.08 4.24
N ALA A 81 10.35 0.50 4.97
CA ALA A 81 11.28 1.46 4.39
C ALA A 81 12.37 0.74 3.56
N SER A 82 12.05 0.37 2.33
CA SER A 82 12.98 -0.28 1.39
C SER A 82 14.24 0.55 1.19
N ILE A 83 15.42 -0.10 1.10
CA ILE A 83 16.67 0.60 0.81
C ILE A 83 16.70 1.22 -0.59
N PHE A 84 15.88 0.71 -1.51
CA PHE A 84 15.74 1.20 -2.88
C PHE A 84 14.90 2.47 -2.95
N GLU A 85 13.95 2.62 -2.03
CA GLU A 85 13.16 3.84 -1.89
C GLU A 85 13.85 4.87 -0.99
N TYR A 86 14.51 4.40 0.07
CA TYR A 86 15.18 5.22 1.07
C TYR A 86 16.64 4.78 1.26
N PRO A 87 17.59 5.26 0.44
CA PRO A 87 19.00 4.85 0.51
C PRO A 87 19.65 5.08 1.88
N TRP A 88 19.17 6.07 2.66
CA TRP A 88 19.65 6.33 4.02
C TRP A 88 19.38 5.17 4.99
N GLN A 89 18.40 4.32 4.67
CA GLN A 89 18.12 3.11 5.44
C GLN A 89 19.32 2.16 5.47
N ILE A 90 20.19 2.17 4.46
CA ILE A 90 21.46 1.42 4.46
C ILE A 90 22.30 1.79 5.69
N ILE A 91 22.40 3.09 5.99
CA ILE A 91 23.17 3.59 7.13
C ILE A 91 22.49 3.22 8.44
N VAL A 92 21.16 3.38 8.52
CA VAL A 92 20.38 3.07 9.74
C VAL A 92 20.49 1.59 10.08
N LEU A 93 20.19 0.70 9.13
CA LEU A 93 20.27 -0.74 9.30
C LEU A 93 21.70 -1.17 9.64
N GLY A 94 22.71 -0.62 8.95
CA GLY A 94 24.09 -0.96 9.26
C GLY A 94 24.56 -0.45 10.63
N LEU A 95 24.12 0.72 11.09
CA LEU A 95 24.42 1.19 12.44
C LEU A 95 23.85 0.26 13.52
N LEU A 96 22.57 -0.12 13.38
CA LEU A 96 21.89 -1.01 14.32
C LEU A 96 22.49 -2.42 14.28
N MET A 97 22.58 -3.02 13.09
CA MET A 97 23.14 -4.36 12.91
C MET A 97 24.61 -4.43 13.35
N GLY A 98 25.41 -3.38 13.13
CA GLY A 98 26.79 -3.32 13.59
C GLY A 98 26.91 -3.41 15.12
N VAL A 99 25.99 -2.76 15.85
CA VAL A 99 25.89 -2.88 17.31
C VAL A 99 25.47 -4.29 17.72
N LEU A 100 24.41 -4.82 17.10
CA LEU A 100 23.91 -6.18 17.35
C LEU A 100 24.99 -7.24 17.13
N ALA A 101 25.85 -7.02 16.14
CA ALA A 101 26.96 -7.91 15.79
C ALA A 101 28.10 -7.89 16.81
N VAL A 102 28.52 -6.71 17.24
CA VAL A 102 29.81 -6.55 17.92
C VAL A 102 29.72 -6.54 19.44
N VAL A 103 28.63 -6.02 20.02
CA VAL A 103 28.50 -5.88 21.48
C VAL A 103 28.54 -7.24 22.19
N PRO A 104 27.83 -8.30 21.73
CA PRO A 104 27.91 -9.62 22.37
C PRO A 104 29.34 -10.18 22.38
N ILE A 105 30.08 -10.00 21.27
CA ILE A 105 31.48 -10.44 21.15
C ILE A 105 32.38 -9.65 22.11
N LEU A 106 32.21 -8.32 22.18
CA LEU A 106 32.97 -7.47 23.11
C LEU A 106 32.71 -7.87 24.56
N ILE A 107 31.46 -8.19 24.93
CA ILE A 107 31.12 -8.69 26.27
C ILE A 107 31.76 -10.06 26.52
N ALA A 108 31.72 -10.98 25.57
CA ALA A 108 32.36 -12.29 25.68
C ALA A 108 33.88 -12.17 25.86
N GLN A 109 34.53 -11.27 25.12
CA GLN A 109 35.97 -11.05 25.15
C GLN A 109 36.45 -10.29 26.39
N LEU A 110 35.74 -9.22 26.78
CA LEU A 110 36.13 -8.33 27.89
C LEU A 110 35.68 -8.85 29.26
N MET A 111 34.61 -9.63 29.31
CA MET A 111 34.06 -10.22 30.52
C MET A 111 34.13 -11.74 30.47
N SER A 112 33.15 -12.42 29.89
CA SER A 112 33.14 -13.88 29.73
C SER A 112 32.00 -14.29 28.82
N PHE A 113 32.07 -15.50 28.26
CA PHE A 113 30.99 -16.09 27.46
C PHE A 113 29.64 -16.11 28.20
N GLY A 114 29.60 -16.42 29.50
CA GLY A 114 28.32 -16.45 30.24
C GLY A 114 27.59 -15.09 30.27
N HIS A 115 28.34 -13.98 30.25
CA HIS A 115 27.75 -12.64 30.30
C HIS A 115 27.17 -12.18 28.96
N CYS A 116 27.50 -12.82 27.84
CA CYS A 116 26.94 -12.47 26.53
C CYS A 116 25.60 -13.17 26.24
N PHE A 117 25.20 -14.17 27.04
CA PHE A 117 24.01 -14.97 26.77
C PHE A 117 22.72 -14.15 26.71
N LEU A 118 22.53 -13.20 27.63
CA LEU A 118 21.35 -12.31 27.59
C LEU A 118 21.28 -11.50 26.30
N PHE A 119 22.40 -10.96 25.82
CA PHE A 119 22.43 -10.21 24.56
C PHE A 119 22.04 -11.09 23.37
N ILE A 120 22.48 -12.35 23.35
CA ILE A 120 22.11 -13.30 22.31
C ILE A 120 20.61 -13.63 22.37
N LEU A 121 20.06 -13.79 23.58
CA LEU A 121 18.62 -13.99 23.76
C LEU A 121 17.82 -12.75 23.31
N GLU A 122 18.32 -11.54 23.56
CA GLU A 122 17.70 -10.31 23.08
C GLU A 122 17.68 -10.23 21.55
N VAL A 123 18.76 -10.65 20.87
CA VAL A 123 18.75 -10.77 19.40
C VAL A 123 17.72 -11.81 18.92
N PHE A 124 17.62 -12.94 19.62
CA PHE A 124 16.70 -14.01 19.26
C PHE A 124 15.22 -13.59 19.44
N PHE A 125 14.87 -13.05 20.61
CA PHE A 125 13.48 -12.77 20.98
C PHE A 125 13.03 -11.34 20.68
N LEU A 126 13.89 -10.33 20.88
CA LEU A 126 13.49 -8.93 20.69
C LEU A 126 13.70 -8.48 19.25
N ALA A 127 14.85 -8.82 18.65
CA ALA A 127 15.13 -8.47 17.25
C ALA A 127 14.54 -9.48 16.24
N ASN A 128 14.03 -10.63 16.72
CA ASN A 128 13.52 -11.74 15.89
C ASN A 128 14.53 -12.23 14.84
N LEU A 129 15.81 -12.37 15.23
CA LEU A 129 16.92 -12.79 14.35
C LEU A 129 17.59 -14.09 14.83
N PRO A 130 16.91 -15.24 14.72
CA PRO A 130 17.38 -16.54 15.24
C PRO A 130 18.67 -17.04 14.55
N GLY A 131 18.76 -16.90 13.22
CA GLY A 131 19.94 -17.28 12.44
C GLY A 131 21.17 -16.46 12.78
N PHE A 132 20.96 -15.16 12.99
CA PHE A 132 22.01 -14.27 13.44
C PHE A 132 22.44 -14.57 14.89
N ALA A 133 21.49 -14.86 15.78
CA ALA A 133 21.77 -15.26 17.16
C ALA A 133 22.64 -16.53 17.22
N LEU A 134 22.39 -17.53 16.38
CA LEU A 134 23.24 -18.72 16.29
C LEU A 134 24.67 -18.38 15.86
N SER A 135 24.80 -17.52 14.85
CA SER A 135 26.11 -17.02 14.40
C SER A 135 26.83 -16.26 15.50
N LEU A 136 26.11 -15.48 16.31
CA LEU A 136 26.63 -14.79 17.50
C LEU A 136 27.11 -15.76 18.58
N VAL A 137 26.40 -16.85 18.83
CA VAL A 137 26.85 -17.91 19.78
C VAL A 137 28.22 -18.42 19.35
N VAL A 138 28.37 -18.78 18.08
CA VAL A 138 29.65 -19.28 17.54
C VAL A 138 30.75 -18.21 17.67
N SER A 139 30.49 -16.98 17.24
CA SER A 139 31.45 -15.87 17.35
C SER A 139 31.87 -15.58 18.81
N CYS A 140 30.92 -15.54 19.73
CA CYS A 140 31.19 -15.30 21.15
C CYS A 140 31.96 -16.46 21.80
N PHE A 141 31.68 -17.70 21.39
CA PHE A 141 32.41 -18.87 21.84
C PHE A 141 33.86 -18.83 21.33
N LEU A 142 34.06 -18.55 20.04
CA LEU A 142 35.39 -18.46 19.43
C LEU A 142 36.25 -17.38 20.10
N VAL A 143 35.71 -16.18 20.33
CA VAL A 143 36.49 -15.08 20.94
C VAL A 143 36.83 -15.34 22.42
N ALA A 144 35.98 -16.09 23.13
CA ALA A 144 36.21 -16.48 24.52
C ALA A 144 37.15 -17.69 24.65
N SER A 145 37.32 -18.47 23.58
CA SER A 145 38.22 -19.63 23.54
C SER A 145 39.68 -19.18 23.60
N ARG A 146 40.48 -19.88 24.40
CA ARG A 146 41.92 -19.59 24.53
C ARG A 146 42.72 -19.68 23.23
N PRO A 147 42.49 -20.67 22.33
CA PRO A 147 43.28 -20.80 21.10
C PRO A 147 43.21 -19.56 20.20
N LEU A 148 42.06 -18.86 20.20
CA LEU A 148 41.82 -17.69 19.36
C LEU A 148 41.96 -16.36 20.11
N ARG A 149 42.34 -16.40 21.39
CA ARG A 149 42.60 -15.20 22.21
C ARG A 149 44.02 -14.69 21.96
N PHE A 150 44.23 -14.12 20.77
CA PHE A 150 45.49 -13.49 20.38
C PHE A 150 45.90 -12.36 21.34
N ARG A 151 47.19 -12.03 21.34
CA ARG A 151 47.73 -10.89 22.09
C ARG A 151 47.08 -9.57 21.67
N SER A 152 46.80 -9.42 20.37
CA SER A 152 45.98 -8.33 19.85
C SER A 152 44.50 -8.71 19.93
N ARG A 153 43.76 -8.01 20.79
CA ARG A 153 42.32 -8.23 20.98
C ARG A 153 41.49 -7.78 19.79
N ILE A 154 41.98 -6.78 19.04
CA ILE A 154 41.34 -6.29 17.82
C ILE A 154 41.36 -7.37 16.75
N ILE A 155 42.53 -8.01 16.53
CA ILE A 155 42.66 -9.10 15.55
C ILE A 155 41.79 -10.29 15.95
N ALA A 156 41.78 -10.67 17.23
CA ALA A 156 40.92 -11.74 17.72
C ALA A 156 39.44 -11.46 17.46
N LEU A 157 38.98 -10.23 17.72
CA LEU A 157 37.61 -9.83 17.48
C LEU A 157 37.27 -9.86 15.98
N ALA A 158 38.10 -9.25 15.13
CA ALA A 158 37.88 -9.20 13.69
C ALA A 158 37.87 -10.58 13.03
N LEU A 159 38.68 -11.54 13.52
CA LEU A 159 38.64 -12.92 13.03
C LEU A 159 37.37 -13.64 13.49
N CYS A 160 36.94 -13.41 14.74
CA CYS A 160 35.79 -14.08 15.32
C CYS A 160 34.44 -13.56 14.80
N THR A 161 34.39 -12.48 14.01
CA THR A 161 33.18 -12.06 13.28
C THR A 161 32.94 -12.84 11.98
N ALA A 162 33.85 -13.74 11.57
CA ALA A 162 33.69 -14.53 10.35
C ALA A 162 32.34 -15.31 10.25
N PRO A 163 31.82 -15.95 11.31
CA PRO A 163 30.49 -16.58 11.26
C PRO A 163 29.37 -15.62 10.89
N GLN A 164 29.43 -14.37 11.37
CA GLN A 164 28.46 -13.32 11.06
C GLN A 164 28.54 -12.89 9.58
N LEU A 165 29.76 -12.74 9.06
CA LEU A 165 29.99 -12.40 7.65
C LEU A 165 29.47 -13.49 6.71
N LEU A 166 29.67 -14.77 7.07
CA LEU A 166 29.10 -15.89 6.32
C LEU A 166 27.57 -15.83 6.33
N TYR A 167 26.96 -15.58 7.49
CA TYR A 167 25.51 -15.43 7.60
C TYR A 167 24.98 -14.30 6.71
N TRP A 168 25.59 -13.11 6.78
CA TRP A 168 25.21 -11.98 5.92
C TRP A 168 25.42 -12.27 4.43
N GLY A 169 26.50 -12.98 4.06
CA GLY A 169 26.76 -13.38 2.68
C GLY A 169 25.70 -14.35 2.10
N PHE A 170 25.24 -15.32 2.90
CA PHE A 170 24.27 -16.32 2.44
C PHE A 170 22.81 -15.85 2.51
N PHE A 171 22.46 -15.06 3.53
CA PHE A 171 21.06 -14.71 3.84
C PHE A 171 20.72 -13.23 3.64
N GLY A 172 21.69 -12.38 3.34
CA GLY A 172 21.50 -10.93 3.18
C GLY A 172 21.16 -10.45 1.77
N SER A 173 21.13 -11.32 0.76
CA SER A 173 20.79 -10.90 -0.61
C SER A 173 19.29 -10.94 -0.92
N ALA A 174 18.79 -9.88 -1.56
CA ALA A 174 17.47 -9.87 -2.17
C ALA A 174 17.45 -10.81 -3.40
N ARG A 175 16.67 -11.89 -3.35
CA ARG A 175 16.60 -12.88 -4.43
C ARG A 175 15.59 -12.46 -5.49
N GLY A 176 15.89 -12.79 -6.76
CA GLY A 176 14.97 -12.53 -7.88
C GLY A 176 14.98 -11.10 -8.43
N MET A 177 15.92 -10.26 -7.95
CA MET A 177 16.09 -8.88 -8.38
C MET A 177 17.09 -8.75 -9.53
N GLU A 178 17.14 -7.57 -10.16
CA GLU A 178 18.15 -7.28 -11.17
C GLU A 178 19.58 -7.33 -10.58
N PRO A 179 20.64 -7.61 -11.37
CA PRO A 179 22.00 -7.77 -10.85
C PRO A 179 22.51 -6.58 -10.01
N LEU A 180 22.09 -5.36 -10.38
CA LEU A 180 22.50 -4.13 -9.70
C LEU A 180 21.79 -3.99 -8.34
N GLU A 181 20.48 -4.24 -8.29
CA GLU A 181 19.70 -4.29 -7.04
C GLU A 181 20.20 -5.40 -6.12
N TRP A 182 20.46 -6.60 -6.66
CA TRP A 182 21.05 -7.70 -5.92
C TRP A 182 22.37 -7.30 -5.26
N GLY A 183 23.25 -6.61 -5.98
CA GLY A 183 24.50 -6.09 -5.43
C GLY A 183 24.29 -5.07 -4.31
N PHE A 184 23.40 -4.10 -4.51
CA PHE A 184 23.09 -3.08 -3.50
C PHE A 184 22.42 -3.63 -2.24
N SER A 185 21.72 -4.77 -2.33
CA SER A 185 21.12 -5.43 -1.16
C SER A 185 22.13 -5.81 -0.06
N PHE A 186 23.42 -5.94 -0.39
CA PHE A 186 24.47 -6.19 0.59
C PHE A 186 25.02 -4.95 1.29
N ALA A 187 24.71 -3.75 0.80
CA ALA A 187 25.28 -2.51 1.33
C ALA A 187 25.05 -2.31 2.84
N PRO A 188 23.85 -2.60 3.40
CA PRO A 188 23.63 -2.46 4.85
C PRO A 188 24.53 -3.36 5.68
N TRP A 189 24.85 -4.56 5.18
CA TRP A 189 25.64 -5.57 5.90
C TRP A 189 27.14 -5.24 5.86
N ILE A 190 27.62 -4.75 4.71
CA ILE A 190 28.98 -4.22 4.59
C ILE A 190 29.15 -3.02 5.53
N TRP A 191 28.16 -2.12 5.56
CA TRP A 191 28.16 -0.99 6.49
C TRP A 191 28.13 -1.45 7.95
N ALA A 192 27.31 -2.46 8.28
CA ALA A 192 27.24 -3.06 9.62
C ALA A 192 28.59 -3.59 10.09
N TRP A 193 29.33 -4.28 9.21
CA TRP A 193 30.67 -4.76 9.51
C TRP A 193 31.63 -3.62 9.83
N LEU A 194 31.66 -2.57 9.00
CA LEU A 194 32.51 -1.40 9.20
C LEU A 194 32.19 -0.65 10.50
N VAL A 195 30.89 -0.46 10.80
CA VAL A 195 30.43 0.13 12.06
C VAL A 195 30.85 -0.74 13.24
N GLY A 196 30.62 -2.04 13.17
CA GLY A 196 30.99 -2.99 14.22
C GLY A 196 32.49 -2.93 14.52
N LEU A 197 33.34 -2.99 13.49
CA LEU A 197 34.79 -2.87 13.64
C LEU A 197 35.21 -1.52 14.22
N THR A 198 34.55 -0.43 13.83
CA THR A 198 34.82 0.91 14.36
C THR A 198 34.48 0.99 15.85
N VAL A 199 33.29 0.51 16.25
CA VAL A 199 32.87 0.47 17.66
C VAL A 199 33.82 -0.41 18.48
N ALA A 200 34.17 -1.60 18.00
CA ALA A 200 35.15 -2.47 18.66
C ALA A 200 36.53 -1.81 18.78
N GLY A 201 36.99 -1.17 17.70
CA GLY A 201 38.26 -0.45 17.68
C GLY A 201 38.32 0.66 18.73
N LEU A 202 37.25 1.45 18.84
CA LEU A 202 37.13 2.51 19.85
C LEU A 202 37.07 1.94 21.28
N VAL A 203 36.23 0.93 21.53
CA VAL A 203 36.10 0.28 22.83
C VAL A 203 37.42 -0.36 23.27
N LEU A 204 38.07 -1.11 22.39
CA LEU A 204 39.32 -1.81 22.70
C LEU A 204 40.52 -0.86 22.76
N GLY A 205 40.56 0.16 21.91
CA GLY A 205 41.60 1.18 21.87
C GLY A 205 41.57 2.05 23.12
N ILE A 206 40.43 2.68 23.42
CA ILE A 206 40.24 3.45 24.66
C ILE A 206 40.36 2.52 25.87
N GLY A 207 39.84 1.30 25.77
CA GLY A 207 39.98 0.25 26.77
C GLY A 207 41.44 -0.04 27.09
N HIS A 208 42.32 -0.10 26.09
CA HIS A 208 43.75 -0.33 26.32
C HIS A 208 44.37 0.73 27.23
N TYR A 209 44.09 2.01 26.97
CA TYR A 209 44.59 3.14 27.77
C TYR A 209 43.90 3.26 29.13
N THR A 210 42.62 2.91 29.22
CA THR A 210 41.83 3.00 30.47
C THR A 210 41.83 1.71 31.30
N ARG A 211 42.60 0.70 30.88
CA ARG A 211 42.65 -0.66 31.46
C ARG A 211 41.31 -1.42 31.41
N TYR A 212 40.50 -1.17 30.38
CA TYR A 212 39.27 -1.89 30.04
C TYR A 212 38.16 -1.71 31.07
N ARG A 213 37.91 -0.44 31.43
CA ARG A 213 36.77 -0.07 32.30
C ARG A 213 35.45 -0.57 31.71
N PRO A 214 34.54 -1.12 32.54
CA PRO A 214 33.31 -1.77 32.08
C PRO A 214 32.30 -0.84 31.39
N GLY A 215 32.43 0.48 31.54
CA GLY A 215 31.46 1.44 31.04
C GLY A 215 31.48 1.70 29.52
N LEU A 216 32.55 1.32 28.81
CA LEU A 216 32.70 1.71 27.40
C LEU A 216 31.64 1.07 26.49
N ASN A 217 31.26 -0.19 26.73
CA ASN A 217 30.30 -0.89 25.87
C ASN A 217 28.94 -0.19 25.81
N TRP A 218 28.32 0.11 26.95
CA TRP A 218 26.99 0.73 26.96
C TRP A 218 27.02 2.16 26.42
N VAL A 219 28.10 2.92 26.67
CA VAL A 219 28.25 4.28 26.13
C VAL A 219 28.25 4.26 24.61
N PHE A 220 29.10 3.44 23.99
CA PHE A 220 29.15 3.38 22.52
C PHE A 220 27.89 2.75 21.90
N THR A 221 27.28 1.77 22.57
CA THR A 221 25.97 1.21 22.16
C THR A 221 24.91 2.30 22.09
N THR A 222 24.75 3.09 23.18
CA THR A 222 23.77 4.17 23.25
C THR A 222 24.08 5.27 22.23
N THR A 223 25.35 5.67 22.07
CA THR A 223 25.72 6.70 21.09
C THR A 223 25.40 6.26 19.66
N THR A 224 25.71 5.02 19.29
CA THR A 224 25.40 4.49 17.95
C THR A 224 23.90 4.35 17.74
N LEU A 225 23.14 3.94 18.76
CA LEU A 225 21.68 3.92 18.71
C LEU A 225 21.10 5.32 18.47
N LEU A 226 21.55 6.33 19.23
CA LEU A 226 21.09 7.71 19.06
C LEU A 226 21.44 8.27 17.67
N LEU A 227 22.61 7.91 17.12
CA LEU A 227 22.98 8.27 15.76
C LEU A 227 22.04 7.60 14.74
N ALA A 228 21.74 6.31 14.90
CA ALA A 228 20.83 5.60 14.00
C ALA A 228 19.42 6.21 14.03
N LEU A 229 18.89 6.49 15.22
CA LEU A 229 17.60 7.16 15.40
C LEU A 229 17.60 8.57 14.82
N GLY A 230 18.67 9.34 15.04
CA GLY A 230 18.79 10.69 14.48
C GLY A 230 18.80 10.71 12.95
N VAL A 231 19.53 9.78 12.32
CA VAL A 231 19.56 9.64 10.86
C VAL A 231 18.19 9.18 10.34
N PHE A 232 17.59 8.17 10.97
CA PHE A 232 16.29 7.64 10.58
C PHE A 232 15.21 8.72 10.64
N GLU A 233 15.12 9.43 11.76
CA GLU A 233 14.11 10.45 11.99
C GLU A 233 14.29 11.67 11.07
N TRP A 234 15.53 12.02 10.75
CA TRP A 234 15.80 13.16 9.87
C TRP A 234 15.59 12.85 8.38
N LYS A 235 15.81 11.60 7.97
CA LYS A 235 15.82 11.22 6.54
C LYS A 235 14.61 10.41 6.08
N ILE A 236 13.95 9.70 6.98
CA ILE A 236 12.83 8.81 6.68
C ILE A 236 11.63 9.20 7.54
N GLY A 237 11.77 9.15 8.87
CA GLY A 237 10.70 9.45 9.81
C GLY A 237 9.81 8.24 10.15
N PHE A 238 9.27 8.22 11.36
CA PHE A 238 8.37 7.14 11.79
C PHE A 238 6.98 7.20 11.15
N ASP A 239 6.54 8.37 10.69
CA ASP A 239 5.31 8.53 9.91
C ASP A 239 5.46 7.88 8.53
N GLU A 240 6.57 8.10 7.85
CA GLU A 240 6.84 7.45 6.56
C GLU A 240 6.93 5.92 6.70
N LEU A 241 7.56 5.44 7.77
CA LEU A 241 7.62 4.01 8.05
C LEU A 241 6.23 3.39 8.25
N ASP A 242 5.37 4.05 9.02
CA ASP A 242 4.02 3.56 9.26
C ASP A 242 3.14 3.67 8.01
N TYR A 243 3.36 4.69 7.17
CA TYR A 243 2.73 4.77 5.86
C TYR A 243 3.08 3.56 4.99
N GLN A 244 4.36 3.17 4.95
CA GLN A 244 4.79 2.01 4.17
C GLN A 244 4.14 0.71 4.65
N PHE A 245 4.08 0.48 5.97
CA PHE A 245 3.46 -0.74 6.52
C PHE A 245 1.94 -0.79 6.41
N TYR A 246 1.25 0.34 6.58
CA TYR A 246 -0.21 0.34 6.72
C TYR A 246 -0.96 0.83 5.48
N ILE A 247 -0.34 1.66 4.65
CA ILE A 247 -1.02 2.35 3.53
C ILE A 247 -0.45 1.92 2.18
N ALA A 248 0.87 2.02 1.98
CA ALA A 248 1.50 1.88 0.67
C ALA A 248 1.25 0.50 0.02
N GLU A 249 1.44 -0.58 0.78
CA GLU A 249 1.20 -1.95 0.31
C GLU A 249 -0.31 -2.31 0.25
N ASN A 250 -1.18 -1.44 0.77
CA ASN A 250 -2.61 -1.69 0.95
C ASN A 250 -3.47 -0.83 0.03
N ASN A 251 -3.05 -0.61 -1.23
CA ASN A 251 -3.87 0.09 -2.23
C ASN A 251 -5.16 -0.70 -2.52
N PRO A 252 -6.37 -0.15 -2.29
CA PRO A 252 -7.62 -0.88 -2.47
C PRO A 252 -7.88 -1.30 -3.92
N GLU A 253 -7.28 -0.62 -4.90
CA GLU A 253 -7.41 -0.95 -6.33
C GLU A 253 -6.62 -2.21 -6.73
N GLU A 254 -5.56 -2.54 -5.99
CA GLU A 254 -4.68 -3.67 -6.32
C GLU A 254 -5.12 -4.96 -5.62
N VAL A 255 -5.93 -4.83 -4.57
CA VAL A 255 -6.44 -5.91 -3.74
C VAL A 255 -7.32 -6.85 -4.56
N THR A 256 -7.00 -8.14 -4.48
CA THR A 256 -7.61 -9.17 -5.32
C THR A 256 -9.11 -9.29 -5.16
N GLU A 257 -9.62 -9.13 -3.95
CA GLU A 257 -11.02 -9.32 -3.57
C GLU A 257 -11.95 -8.25 -4.15
N PHE A 258 -11.41 -7.09 -4.56
CA PHE A 258 -12.17 -6.03 -5.23
C PHE A 258 -12.06 -6.08 -6.76
N ARG A 259 -11.34 -7.07 -7.31
CA ARG A 259 -11.30 -7.32 -8.76
C ARG A 259 -12.57 -8.02 -9.21
N ASP A 260 -12.76 -8.06 -10.52
CA ASP A 260 -13.89 -8.75 -11.14
C ASP A 260 -13.79 -10.26 -10.92
N HIS A 261 -14.80 -10.83 -10.26
CA HIS A 261 -14.89 -12.28 -10.01
C HIS A 261 -16.19 -12.84 -10.53
N SER A 262 -16.13 -14.03 -11.12
CA SER A 262 -17.35 -14.78 -11.42
C SER A 262 -17.87 -15.45 -10.15
N ILE A 263 -19.16 -15.28 -9.86
CA ILE A 263 -19.83 -15.98 -8.76
C ILE A 263 -20.44 -17.32 -9.22
N ARG A 264 -20.35 -17.64 -10.51
CA ARG A 264 -21.03 -18.79 -11.13
C ARG A 264 -20.69 -20.11 -10.44
N GLU A 265 -19.39 -20.38 -10.26
CA GLU A 265 -18.91 -21.63 -9.66
C GLU A 265 -19.30 -21.72 -8.17
N ALA A 266 -19.19 -20.61 -7.44
CA ALA A 266 -19.61 -20.54 -6.04
C ALA A 266 -21.12 -20.78 -5.89
N LEU A 267 -21.92 -20.23 -6.81
CA LEU A 267 -23.37 -20.44 -6.85
C LEU A 267 -23.71 -21.89 -7.22
N ASP A 268 -23.05 -22.48 -8.22
CA ASP A 268 -23.22 -23.89 -8.59
C ASP A 268 -22.91 -24.81 -7.40
N ARG A 269 -21.78 -24.58 -6.73
CA ARG A 269 -21.38 -25.33 -5.54
C ARG A 269 -22.41 -25.19 -4.41
N THR A 270 -22.90 -23.97 -4.18
CA THR A 270 -23.91 -23.68 -3.15
C THR A 270 -25.24 -24.37 -3.45
N ILE A 271 -25.68 -24.39 -4.71
CA ILE A 271 -26.92 -25.07 -5.14
C ILE A 271 -26.78 -26.60 -5.02
N MET A 272 -25.59 -27.15 -5.24
CA MET A 272 -25.34 -28.59 -5.15
C MET A 272 -25.08 -29.08 -3.73
N ASP A 273 -24.83 -28.18 -2.78
CA ASP A 273 -24.54 -28.54 -1.39
C ASP A 273 -25.79 -29.11 -0.67
N PRO A 274 -25.72 -30.32 -0.08
CA PRO A 274 -26.87 -30.93 0.59
C PRO A 274 -27.39 -30.14 1.80
N ALA A 275 -26.52 -29.49 2.57
CA ALA A 275 -26.92 -28.73 3.75
C ALA A 275 -27.63 -27.43 3.35
N THR A 276 -27.10 -26.74 2.34
CA THR A 276 -27.74 -25.56 1.77
C THR A 276 -29.07 -25.92 1.10
N ARG A 277 -29.15 -27.01 0.33
CA ARG A 277 -30.43 -27.49 -0.26
C ARG A 277 -31.52 -27.71 0.79
N LYS A 278 -31.18 -28.33 1.91
CA LYS A 278 -32.13 -28.54 3.02
C LYS A 278 -32.62 -27.20 3.59
N THR A 279 -31.73 -26.22 3.68
CA THR A 279 -32.03 -24.87 4.15
C THR A 279 -32.95 -24.14 3.16
N LEU A 280 -32.61 -24.16 1.87
CA LEU A 280 -33.37 -23.53 0.78
C LEU A 280 -34.76 -24.15 0.58
N ALA A 281 -34.91 -25.46 0.78
CA ALA A 281 -36.20 -26.14 0.70
C ALA A 281 -37.22 -25.63 1.73
N GLY A 282 -36.77 -25.01 2.84
CA GLY A 282 -37.62 -24.38 3.83
C GLY A 282 -38.24 -23.04 3.39
N PHE A 283 -37.75 -22.44 2.30
CA PHE A 283 -38.13 -21.08 1.85
C PHE A 283 -39.12 -21.06 0.68
N PHE A 284 -39.78 -22.17 0.35
CA PHE A 284 -40.71 -22.28 -0.79
C PHE A 284 -40.11 -21.88 -2.15
N LEU A 285 -38.79 -22.04 -2.32
CA LEU A 285 -38.11 -21.76 -3.59
C LEU A 285 -38.42 -22.84 -4.65
N PRO A 286 -38.34 -22.51 -5.96
CA PRO A 286 -38.48 -23.49 -7.03
C PRO A 286 -37.52 -24.66 -6.86
N THR A 287 -37.98 -25.88 -7.14
CA THR A 287 -37.10 -27.07 -7.13
C THR A 287 -36.30 -27.21 -8.42
N ASP A 288 -36.78 -26.60 -9.50
CA ASP A 288 -36.11 -26.64 -10.80
C ASP A 288 -34.85 -25.76 -10.78
N PRO A 289 -33.69 -26.25 -11.28
CA PRO A 289 -32.42 -25.54 -11.14
C PRO A 289 -32.37 -24.15 -11.77
N ILE A 290 -33.04 -23.96 -12.92
CA ILE A 290 -33.02 -22.69 -13.67
C ILE A 290 -33.81 -21.60 -12.93
N PRO A 291 -35.10 -21.77 -12.60
CA PRO A 291 -35.84 -20.76 -11.84
C PRO A 291 -35.29 -20.58 -10.41
N LEU A 292 -34.77 -21.64 -9.79
CA LEU A 292 -34.07 -21.52 -8.50
C LEU A 292 -32.88 -20.56 -8.62
N ARG A 293 -32.05 -20.70 -9.66
CA ARG A 293 -30.89 -19.83 -9.87
C ARG A 293 -31.28 -18.36 -10.03
N GLU A 294 -32.34 -18.05 -10.76
CA GLU A 294 -32.82 -16.67 -10.93
C GLU A 294 -33.30 -16.03 -9.61
N GLU A 295 -34.03 -16.79 -8.80
CA GLU A 295 -34.45 -16.35 -7.47
C GLU A 295 -33.25 -16.12 -6.54
N LEU A 296 -32.30 -17.06 -6.52
CA LEU A 296 -31.08 -16.91 -5.71
C LEU A 296 -30.23 -15.72 -6.15
N LYS A 297 -30.12 -15.43 -7.46
CA LYS A 297 -29.45 -14.22 -7.96
C LYS A 297 -30.15 -12.95 -7.46
N THR A 298 -31.48 -12.94 -7.47
CA THR A 298 -32.28 -11.80 -6.98
C THR A 298 -32.05 -11.56 -5.49
N GLU A 299 -32.01 -12.63 -4.69
CA GLU A 299 -31.70 -12.54 -3.26
C GLU A 299 -30.26 -12.06 -3.03
N ILE A 300 -29.28 -12.58 -3.78
CA ILE A 300 -27.90 -12.08 -3.74
C ILE A 300 -27.87 -10.58 -4.04
N GLN A 301 -28.60 -10.12 -5.06
CA GLN A 301 -28.65 -8.70 -5.41
C GLN A 301 -29.19 -7.84 -4.26
N ILE A 302 -30.30 -8.26 -3.65
CA ILE A 302 -30.91 -7.57 -2.51
C ILE A 302 -29.92 -7.51 -1.34
N GLN A 303 -29.29 -8.63 -0.98
CA GLN A 303 -28.36 -8.68 0.14
C GLN A 303 -27.08 -7.87 -0.13
N LEU A 304 -26.53 -7.91 -1.35
CA LEU A 304 -25.36 -7.12 -1.73
C LEU A 304 -25.65 -5.62 -1.79
N SER A 305 -26.89 -5.20 -2.10
CA SER A 305 -27.30 -3.79 -1.96
C SER A 305 -27.20 -3.28 -0.52
N LEU A 306 -27.27 -4.19 0.46
CA LEU A 306 -27.04 -3.94 1.88
C LEU A 306 -25.62 -4.30 2.32
N ASP A 307 -24.71 -4.47 1.35
CA ASP A 307 -23.30 -4.79 1.53
C ASP A 307 -23.06 -6.08 2.34
N ARG A 308 -23.86 -7.13 2.09
CA ARG A 308 -23.70 -8.44 2.73
C ARG A 308 -24.01 -9.63 1.82
N TRP A 309 -23.30 -10.73 2.02
CA TRP A 309 -23.66 -12.01 1.42
C TRP A 309 -24.89 -12.63 2.10
N PRO A 310 -25.74 -13.38 1.37
CA PRO A 310 -26.77 -14.18 2.01
C PRO A 310 -26.16 -15.27 2.91
N ASN A 311 -26.75 -15.53 4.07
CA ASN A 311 -26.24 -16.49 5.05
C ASN A 311 -26.13 -17.94 4.52
N TRP A 312 -26.88 -18.28 3.46
CA TRP A 312 -26.86 -19.59 2.83
C TRP A 312 -25.77 -19.74 1.75
N PHE A 313 -25.14 -18.64 1.33
CA PHE A 313 -24.18 -18.62 0.25
C PHE A 313 -22.78 -19.04 0.74
N LEU A 314 -22.17 -20.03 0.08
CA LEU A 314 -20.83 -20.51 0.43
C LEU A 314 -19.77 -19.60 -0.19
N VAL A 315 -19.37 -18.55 0.54
CA VAL A 315 -18.42 -17.54 0.05
C VAL A 315 -16.98 -18.11 0.03
N PRO A 316 -16.33 -18.28 -1.14
CA PRO A 316 -14.93 -18.62 -1.25
C PRO A 316 -14.03 -17.44 -0.84
N ASP A 317 -12.77 -17.70 -0.50
CA ASP A 317 -11.87 -16.69 0.07
C ASP A 317 -11.69 -15.44 -0.83
N HIS A 318 -11.62 -15.60 -2.15
CA HIS A 318 -11.49 -14.48 -3.09
C HIS A 318 -12.75 -13.60 -3.19
N LEU A 319 -13.90 -14.05 -2.68
CA LEU A 319 -15.15 -13.27 -2.62
C LEU A 319 -15.39 -12.65 -1.23
N LYS A 320 -14.50 -12.85 -0.26
CA LYS A 320 -14.60 -12.29 1.11
C LYS A 320 -14.15 -10.82 1.18
N TYR A 321 -14.67 -10.02 0.26
CA TYR A 321 -14.32 -8.60 0.16
C TYR A 321 -14.71 -7.79 1.42
N GLN A 322 -15.73 -8.21 2.17
CA GLN A 322 -16.18 -7.54 3.40
C GLN A 322 -15.14 -7.65 4.51
N ASP A 323 -14.62 -8.86 4.76
CA ASP A 323 -13.57 -9.12 5.75
C ASP A 323 -12.30 -8.34 5.36
N LYS A 324 -11.95 -8.37 4.06
CA LYS A 324 -10.81 -7.64 3.54
C LYS A 324 -10.97 -6.13 3.69
N ARG A 325 -12.16 -5.58 3.42
CA ARG A 325 -12.51 -4.16 3.62
C ARG A 325 -12.33 -3.75 5.07
N GLN A 326 -12.86 -4.54 6.00
CA GLN A 326 -12.71 -4.25 7.43
C GLN A 326 -11.24 -4.24 7.84
N TRP A 327 -10.48 -5.26 7.42
CA TRP A 327 -9.05 -5.34 7.72
C TRP A 327 -8.25 -4.16 7.16
N LEU A 328 -8.53 -3.72 5.92
CA LEU A 328 -7.90 -2.55 5.30
C LEU A 328 -8.26 -1.26 6.05
N ASN A 329 -9.53 -1.07 6.38
CA ASN A 329 -9.97 0.09 7.19
C ASN A 329 -9.24 0.14 8.53
N GLU A 330 -9.06 -1.00 9.21
CA GLU A 330 -8.28 -1.08 10.44
C GLU A 330 -6.80 -0.72 10.22
N GLN A 331 -6.18 -1.11 9.09
CA GLN A 331 -4.82 -0.68 8.77
C GLN A 331 -4.75 0.83 8.54
N TYR A 332 -5.68 1.39 7.77
CA TYR A 332 -5.73 2.82 7.53
C TYR A 332 -5.94 3.61 8.82
N ASP A 333 -6.79 3.12 9.72
CA ASP A 333 -7.01 3.74 11.02
C ASP A 333 -5.79 3.64 11.95
N ARG A 334 -4.96 2.60 11.86
CA ARG A 334 -3.68 2.56 12.60
C ARG A 334 -2.74 3.68 12.18
N PHE A 335 -2.79 4.08 10.91
CA PHE A 335 -2.07 5.24 10.42
C PHE A 335 -2.77 6.54 10.84
N ILE A 336 -4.02 6.76 10.42
CA ILE A 336 -4.75 8.03 10.59
C ILE A 336 -4.98 8.34 12.08
N HIS A 337 -5.38 7.34 12.87
CA HIS A 337 -5.76 7.44 14.28
C HIS A 337 -4.92 6.48 15.15
N PRO A 338 -3.62 6.76 15.36
CA PRO A 338 -2.74 5.86 16.10
C PRO A 338 -3.28 5.56 17.49
N THR A 339 -3.48 4.27 17.80
CA THR A 339 -3.91 3.84 19.14
C THR A 339 -2.80 4.03 20.17
N ARG A 340 -3.15 4.57 21.34
CA ARG A 340 -2.18 4.74 22.44
C ARG A 340 -1.80 3.38 23.02
N SER A 341 -0.52 3.03 22.95
CA SER A 341 0.01 1.88 23.67
C SER A 341 -0.03 2.09 25.19
N TRP A 342 -0.25 1.02 25.96
CA TRP A 342 -0.40 1.10 27.42
C TRP A 342 0.80 1.72 28.15
N TRP A 343 2.01 1.55 27.61
CA TRP A 343 3.26 2.06 28.17
C TRP A 343 3.57 3.51 27.77
N MET A 344 2.88 4.05 26.75
CA MET A 344 3.20 5.34 26.15
C MET A 344 2.54 6.48 26.95
N PRO A 345 3.32 7.46 27.45
CA PRO A 345 2.76 8.64 28.10
C PRO A 345 1.83 9.43 27.17
N LEU A 346 0.78 10.06 27.72
CA LEU A 346 -0.22 10.80 26.95
C LEU A 346 0.40 11.93 26.11
N TRP A 347 1.36 12.68 26.67
CA TRP A 347 2.02 13.79 25.98
C TRP A 347 2.83 13.34 24.76
N LEU A 348 3.43 12.15 24.82
CA LEU A 348 4.21 11.60 23.71
C LEU A 348 3.27 11.10 22.62
N HIS A 349 2.17 10.46 23.00
CA HIS A 349 1.14 10.03 22.07
C HIS A 349 0.48 11.20 21.34
N SER A 350 0.16 12.28 22.05
CA SER A 350 -0.41 13.49 21.42
C SER A 350 0.56 14.14 20.45
N GLU A 351 1.85 14.21 20.79
CA GLU A 351 2.89 14.75 19.89
C GLU A 351 3.00 13.89 18.62
N ILE A 352 3.01 12.55 18.75
CA ILE A 352 3.06 11.64 17.61
C ILE A 352 1.81 11.81 16.74
N ALA A 353 0.63 11.89 17.35
CA ALA A 353 -0.63 12.07 16.63
C ALA A 353 -0.68 13.41 15.87
N GLU A 354 -0.27 14.51 16.52
CA GLU A 354 -0.22 15.84 15.88
C GLU A 354 0.78 15.89 14.73
N ARG A 355 1.97 15.31 14.93
CA ARG A 355 2.99 15.26 13.90
C ARG A 355 2.54 14.43 12.70
N ARG A 356 1.85 13.32 12.95
CA ARG A 356 1.29 12.46 11.89
C ARG A 356 0.15 13.12 11.14
N ALA A 357 -0.73 13.85 11.82
CA ALA A 357 -1.78 14.65 11.18
C ALA A 357 -1.22 15.65 10.15
N ARG A 358 0.02 16.10 10.33
CA ARG A 358 0.73 17.00 9.41
C ARG A 358 1.62 16.29 8.38
N SER A 359 1.64 14.96 8.37
CA SER A 359 2.47 14.19 7.44
C SER A 359 2.02 14.43 5.99
N ALA A 360 2.98 14.49 5.06
CA ALA A 360 2.71 14.58 3.63
C ALA A 360 1.96 13.34 3.09
N ARG A 361 1.95 12.23 3.86
CA ARG A 361 1.27 10.97 3.51
C ARG A 361 -0.18 10.88 3.98
N MET A 362 -0.62 11.78 4.87
CA MET A 362 -2.01 11.81 5.34
C MET A 362 -3.06 11.97 4.22
N PRO A 363 -2.85 12.81 3.18
CA PRO A 363 -3.78 12.92 2.06
C PRO A 363 -4.01 11.59 1.33
N ILE A 364 -2.93 10.81 1.14
CA ILE A 364 -2.99 9.50 0.49
C ILE A 364 -3.79 8.51 1.35
N ALA A 365 -3.52 8.47 2.65
CA ALA A 365 -4.24 7.59 3.57
C ALA A 365 -5.75 7.90 3.60
N LEU A 366 -6.11 9.18 3.67
CA LEU A 366 -7.51 9.61 3.59
C LEU A 366 -8.14 9.28 2.24
N TYR A 367 -7.39 9.47 1.14
CA TYR A 367 -7.84 9.13 -0.22
C TYR A 367 -8.16 7.63 -0.34
N TYR A 368 -7.26 6.74 0.07
CA TYR A 368 -7.50 5.30 0.04
C TYR A 368 -8.63 4.88 0.97
N LYS A 369 -8.74 5.46 2.16
CA LYS A 369 -9.87 5.19 3.07
C LYS A 369 -11.20 5.62 2.48
N ALA A 370 -11.23 6.79 1.83
CA ALA A 370 -12.43 7.29 1.17
C ALA A 370 -12.81 6.43 -0.04
N LEU A 371 -11.83 6.02 -0.85
CA LEU A 371 -12.02 5.14 -1.99
C LEU A 371 -12.52 3.76 -1.58
N LEU A 372 -11.90 3.15 -0.55
CA LEU A 372 -12.34 1.87 0.03
C LEU A 372 -13.78 1.94 0.54
N SER A 373 -14.17 3.08 1.11
CA SER A 373 -15.53 3.33 1.56
C SER A 373 -16.52 3.49 0.40
N GLU A 374 -16.06 3.75 -0.83
CA GLU A 374 -16.93 3.87 -2.00
C GLU A 374 -17.05 2.60 -2.80
N TYR A 375 -16.02 1.74 -2.79
CA TYR A 375 -16.06 0.42 -3.42
C TYR A 375 -17.36 -0.31 -3.07
N SER A 376 -18.23 -0.44 -4.06
CA SER A 376 -19.57 -1.02 -3.90
C SER A 376 -19.83 -2.02 -5.01
N PRO A 377 -20.52 -3.15 -4.72
CA PRO A 377 -20.87 -4.11 -5.75
C PRO A 377 -21.78 -3.50 -6.82
N ASP A 378 -21.46 -3.71 -8.10
CA ASP A 378 -22.36 -3.43 -9.22
C ASP A 378 -23.44 -4.53 -9.27
N VAL A 379 -24.49 -4.30 -8.49
CA VAL A 379 -25.57 -5.25 -8.27
C VAL A 379 -26.24 -5.69 -9.58
N PRO A 380 -26.57 -4.80 -10.54
CA PRO A 380 -27.12 -5.19 -11.84
C PRO A 380 -26.33 -6.26 -12.60
N ARG A 381 -24.99 -6.23 -12.53
CA ARG A 381 -24.13 -7.19 -13.27
C ARG A 381 -24.22 -8.62 -12.73
N ILE A 382 -24.56 -8.79 -11.46
CA ILE A 382 -24.76 -10.12 -10.85
C ILE A 382 -25.84 -10.92 -11.59
N ARG A 383 -26.97 -10.28 -11.92
CA ARG A 383 -28.08 -10.97 -12.58
C ARG A 383 -27.80 -11.27 -14.05
N ARG A 384 -27.12 -10.32 -14.72
CA ARG A 384 -26.84 -10.39 -16.16
C ARG A 384 -25.72 -11.38 -16.48
N ASP A 385 -24.60 -11.26 -15.78
CA ASP A 385 -23.35 -11.91 -16.14
C ASP A 385 -22.81 -12.85 -15.04
N GLU A 386 -23.45 -12.87 -13.85
CA GLU A 386 -22.94 -13.59 -12.66
C GLU A 386 -21.53 -13.15 -12.29
N MET A 387 -21.29 -11.85 -12.46
CA MET A 387 -20.03 -11.19 -12.16
C MET A 387 -20.19 -10.26 -10.97
N LEU A 388 -19.39 -10.47 -9.94
CA LEU A 388 -19.15 -9.50 -8.90
C LEU A 388 -18.11 -8.49 -9.43
N HIS A 389 -18.61 -7.33 -9.82
CA HIS A 389 -17.82 -6.18 -10.22
C HIS A 389 -17.96 -5.11 -9.15
N PHE A 390 -16.91 -4.31 -8.93
CA PHE A 390 -17.00 -3.16 -8.02
C PHE A 390 -16.78 -1.85 -8.77
N TYR A 391 -17.51 -0.82 -8.34
CA TYR A 391 -17.37 0.53 -8.82
C TYR A 391 -17.03 1.50 -7.68
N SER A 392 -16.41 2.63 -8.03
CA SER A 392 -16.02 3.71 -7.11
C SER A 392 -16.17 5.11 -7.74
N ASP A 393 -16.82 5.19 -8.89
CA ASP A 393 -17.07 6.41 -9.67
C ASP A 393 -18.36 7.14 -9.26
N TYR A 394 -19.07 6.66 -8.23
CA TYR A 394 -20.24 7.31 -7.66
C TYR A 394 -19.98 7.75 -6.21
N PRO A 395 -20.25 9.03 -5.87
CA PRO A 395 -20.04 9.52 -4.52
C PRO A 395 -21.14 9.00 -3.59
N HIS A 396 -20.74 8.17 -2.62
CA HIS A 396 -21.65 7.65 -1.59
C HIS A 396 -21.67 8.53 -0.34
N GLU A 397 -22.82 8.72 0.30
CA GLU A 397 -22.94 9.65 1.44
C GLU A 397 -21.99 9.26 2.59
N ARG A 398 -21.79 7.95 2.79
CA ARG A 398 -20.90 7.38 3.81
C ARG A 398 -19.42 7.78 3.68
N SER A 399 -18.94 8.13 2.48
CA SER A 399 -17.56 8.58 2.25
C SER A 399 -17.44 10.11 2.32
N GLY A 400 -18.57 10.84 2.36
CA GLY A 400 -18.60 12.29 2.22
C GLY A 400 -17.79 13.04 3.28
N GLU A 401 -17.81 12.56 4.54
CA GLU A 401 -17.03 13.16 5.63
C GLU A 401 -15.53 13.06 5.39
N ILE A 402 -15.04 11.90 4.92
CA ILE A 402 -13.62 11.65 4.66
C ILE A 402 -13.14 12.50 3.48
N TRP A 403 -13.95 12.59 2.40
CA TRP A 403 -13.64 13.47 1.27
C TRP A 403 -13.62 14.94 1.68
N PHE A 404 -14.56 15.36 2.53
CA PHE A 404 -14.59 16.74 3.02
C PHE A 404 -13.38 17.05 3.90
N GLU A 405 -12.96 16.13 4.76
CA GLU A 405 -11.74 16.24 5.56
C GLU A 405 -10.50 16.39 4.66
N LEU A 406 -10.35 15.53 3.65
CA LEU A 406 -9.26 15.60 2.67
C LEU A 406 -9.22 16.96 1.96
N TYR A 407 -10.37 17.48 1.54
CA TYR A 407 -10.47 18.81 0.94
C TYR A 407 -10.12 19.93 1.93
N ARG A 408 -10.69 19.89 3.14
CA ARG A 408 -10.58 20.96 4.14
C ARG A 408 -9.16 21.10 4.66
N GLU A 409 -8.51 19.98 4.97
CA GLU A 409 -7.20 19.97 5.64
C GLU A 409 -6.05 19.90 4.63
N PHE A 410 -6.26 19.24 3.49
CA PHE A 410 -5.22 18.98 2.49
C PHE A 410 -5.58 19.53 1.10
N GLY A 411 -6.31 20.64 1.04
CA GLY A 411 -6.85 21.19 -0.20
C GLY A 411 -5.84 21.59 -1.29
N ARG A 412 -4.52 21.55 -1.04
CA ARG A 412 -3.49 21.83 -2.06
C ARG A 412 -2.92 20.57 -2.71
N THR A 413 -3.32 19.40 -2.24
CA THR A 413 -2.77 18.11 -2.69
C THR A 413 -3.49 17.62 -3.96
N PRO A 414 -2.84 16.84 -4.83
CA PRO A 414 -3.48 16.26 -6.02
C PRO A 414 -4.73 15.42 -5.67
N GLU A 415 -4.68 14.66 -4.58
CA GLU A 415 -5.80 13.83 -4.08
C GLU A 415 -7.05 14.66 -3.79
N SER A 416 -6.86 15.90 -3.33
CA SER A 416 -7.96 16.82 -3.04
C SER A 416 -8.72 17.31 -4.29
N ALA A 417 -8.19 17.09 -5.50
CA ALA A 417 -8.95 17.35 -6.74
C ALA A 417 -10.15 16.40 -6.85
N GLU A 418 -9.95 15.14 -6.48
CA GLU A 418 -11.00 14.12 -6.52
C GLU A 418 -12.08 14.36 -5.45
N ALA A 419 -11.68 14.80 -4.26
CA ALA A 419 -12.59 15.26 -3.20
C ALA A 419 -13.49 16.42 -3.66
N ARG A 420 -12.93 17.37 -4.42
CA ARG A 420 -13.67 18.52 -4.95
C ARG A 420 -14.66 18.13 -6.01
N TRP A 421 -14.31 17.21 -6.91
CA TRP A 421 -15.24 16.69 -7.91
C TRP A 421 -16.44 16.00 -7.24
N ARG A 422 -16.22 15.18 -6.21
CA ARG A 422 -17.33 14.58 -5.43
C ARG A 422 -18.18 15.61 -4.71
N SER A 423 -17.55 16.60 -4.09
CA SER A 423 -18.23 17.71 -3.43
C SER A 423 -19.09 18.51 -4.42
N ALA A 424 -18.58 18.75 -5.63
CA ALA A 424 -19.32 19.41 -6.71
C ALA A 424 -20.56 18.60 -7.11
N LYS A 425 -20.44 17.27 -7.23
CA LYS A 425 -21.58 16.38 -7.54
C LYS A 425 -22.66 16.48 -6.46
N TYR A 426 -22.31 16.47 -5.17
CA TYR A 426 -23.26 16.70 -4.07
C TYR A 426 -23.90 18.09 -4.10
N LEU A 427 -23.13 19.14 -4.39
CA LEU A 427 -23.66 20.51 -4.49
C LEU A 427 -24.63 20.64 -5.66
N ALA A 428 -24.31 20.06 -6.82
CA ALA A 428 -25.18 19.99 -7.98
C ALA A 428 -26.48 19.20 -7.67
N GLY A 429 -26.37 18.10 -6.90
CA GLY A 429 -27.50 17.35 -6.37
C GLY A 429 -28.44 18.13 -5.44
N ARG A 430 -27.98 19.27 -4.90
CA ARG A 430 -28.75 20.20 -4.07
C ARG A 430 -29.14 21.47 -4.82
N SER A 431 -29.11 21.43 -6.15
CA SER A 431 -29.38 22.55 -7.06
C SER A 431 -28.44 23.76 -6.87
N ARG A 432 -27.24 23.56 -6.29
CA ARG A 432 -26.22 24.61 -6.09
C ARG A 432 -25.18 24.61 -7.21
N PHE A 433 -25.63 24.70 -8.46
CA PHE A 433 -24.80 24.52 -9.66
C PHE A 433 -23.62 25.50 -9.75
N SER A 434 -23.81 26.78 -9.39
CA SER A 434 -22.72 27.77 -9.39
C SER A 434 -21.59 27.42 -8.42
N GLN A 435 -21.93 26.93 -7.22
CA GLN A 435 -20.93 26.47 -6.25
C GLN A 435 -20.24 25.19 -6.74
N ALA A 436 -20.99 24.26 -7.34
CA ALA A 436 -20.42 23.07 -7.96
C ALA A 436 -19.42 23.42 -9.06
N GLY A 437 -19.75 24.38 -9.94
CA GLY A 437 -18.85 24.89 -10.97
C GLY A 437 -17.52 25.42 -10.41
N THR A 438 -17.58 26.19 -9.32
CA THR A 438 -16.38 26.71 -8.64
C THR A 438 -15.47 25.58 -8.12
N PHE A 439 -16.06 24.52 -7.56
CA PHE A 439 -15.30 23.35 -7.10
C PHE A 439 -14.65 22.60 -8.28
N LEU A 440 -15.35 22.52 -9.42
CA LEU A 440 -14.84 21.87 -10.63
C LEU A 440 -13.69 22.67 -11.26
N ASP A 441 -13.76 24.00 -11.28
CA ASP A 441 -12.66 24.87 -11.72
C ASP A 441 -11.41 24.65 -10.87
N GLN A 442 -11.57 24.61 -9.54
CA GLN A 442 -10.47 24.34 -8.62
C GLN A 442 -9.87 22.94 -8.81
N ALA A 443 -10.72 21.92 -8.98
CA ALA A 443 -10.27 20.56 -9.24
C ALA A 443 -9.48 20.48 -10.56
N GLN A 444 -9.97 21.13 -11.61
CA GLN A 444 -9.33 21.19 -12.91
C GLN A 444 -7.95 21.87 -12.85
N ALA A 445 -7.84 22.97 -12.10
CA ALA A 445 -6.56 23.66 -11.91
C ALA A 445 -5.51 22.76 -11.24
N LEU A 446 -5.89 22.01 -10.20
CA LEU A 446 -5.00 21.06 -9.52
C LEU A 446 -4.56 19.92 -10.44
N VAL A 447 -5.49 19.35 -11.22
CA VAL A 447 -5.18 18.28 -12.18
C VAL A 447 -4.20 18.78 -13.25
N ALA A 448 -4.44 19.97 -13.80
CA ALA A 448 -3.56 20.55 -14.81
C ALA A 448 -2.16 20.85 -14.25
N GLU A 449 -2.07 21.40 -13.03
CA GLU A 449 -0.80 21.64 -12.36
C GLU A 449 0.01 20.35 -12.17
N GLN A 450 -0.64 19.27 -11.72
CA GLN A 450 0.02 18.00 -11.45
C GLN A 450 0.48 17.30 -12.74
N LEU A 451 -0.36 17.27 -13.78
CA LEU A 451 0.03 16.72 -15.09
C LEU A 451 1.22 17.47 -15.70
N ALA A 452 1.29 18.80 -15.52
CA ALA A 452 2.42 19.60 -15.98
C ALA A 452 3.72 19.25 -15.22
N LYS A 453 3.65 18.97 -13.92
CA LYS A 453 4.80 18.53 -13.11
C LYS A 453 5.33 17.18 -13.55
N GLU A 454 4.46 16.20 -13.79
CA GLU A 454 4.86 14.86 -14.24
C GLU A 454 5.54 14.90 -15.62
N ASN A 455 4.97 15.65 -16.57
CA ASN A 455 5.55 15.79 -17.92
C ASN A 455 6.94 16.45 -17.92
N ALA A 456 7.25 17.27 -16.90
CA ALA A 456 8.56 17.91 -16.76
C ALA A 456 9.64 16.99 -16.17
N GLN A 457 9.24 15.88 -15.52
CA GLN A 457 10.16 14.92 -14.90
C GLN A 457 10.50 13.80 -15.89
N SER A 458 11.61 13.94 -16.63
CA SER A 458 12.20 12.81 -17.37
C SER A 458 13.07 11.96 -16.44
N PRO A 459 12.95 10.62 -16.43
CA PRO A 459 13.81 9.77 -15.62
C PRO A 459 15.26 9.86 -16.13
N PRO A 460 16.25 10.15 -15.28
CA PRO A 460 17.64 10.11 -15.69
C PRO A 460 18.11 8.66 -15.79
N ASP A 461 18.59 8.25 -16.96
CA ASP A 461 19.38 7.03 -17.13
C ASP A 461 20.69 7.17 -16.34
N SER A 462 20.71 6.60 -15.13
CA SER A 462 21.83 6.72 -14.19
C SER A 462 22.14 5.37 -13.54
N LEU A 463 23.39 5.19 -13.09
CA LEU A 463 23.83 4.05 -12.27
C LEU A 463 23.02 3.89 -10.96
N PHE A 464 22.30 4.93 -10.55
CA PHE A 464 21.40 4.92 -9.40
C PHE A 464 19.93 4.68 -9.79
N SER A 465 19.65 4.20 -11.00
CA SER A 465 18.29 3.87 -11.47
C SER A 465 17.57 2.81 -10.64
N ALA A 466 18.31 2.00 -9.88
CA ALA A 466 17.78 1.08 -8.88
C ALA A 466 17.20 1.78 -7.64
N PHE A 467 17.59 3.03 -7.38
CA PHE A 467 17.03 3.82 -6.29
C PHE A 467 15.94 4.74 -6.84
N ARG A 468 14.69 4.46 -6.48
CA ARG A 468 13.54 5.24 -6.92
C ARG A 468 12.81 5.74 -5.69
N PRO A 469 12.74 7.07 -5.47
CA PRO A 469 12.01 7.58 -4.34
C PRO A 469 10.53 7.15 -4.45
N PRO A 470 9.87 6.92 -3.32
CA PRO A 470 8.45 6.60 -3.30
C PRO A 470 7.65 7.74 -3.96
N PRO A 471 6.58 7.44 -4.71
CA PRO A 471 5.77 8.47 -5.35
C PRO A 471 5.20 9.43 -4.31
N GLU A 472 5.25 10.74 -4.57
CA GLU A 472 4.74 11.77 -3.65
C GLU A 472 3.20 11.80 -3.58
N THR A 473 2.53 11.29 -4.61
CA THR A 473 1.07 11.24 -4.74
C THR A 473 0.64 9.92 -5.36
N VAL A 474 -0.59 9.49 -5.06
CA VAL A 474 -1.21 8.32 -5.70
C VAL A 474 -1.98 8.67 -6.98
N MET A 475 -2.05 9.96 -7.31
CA MET A 475 -2.72 10.47 -8.50
C MET A 475 -1.80 10.37 -9.72
N THR A 476 -1.77 9.19 -10.34
CA THR A 476 -1.01 8.95 -11.58
C THR A 476 -1.56 9.77 -12.75
N SER A 477 -0.74 10.00 -13.79
CA SER A 477 -1.21 10.61 -15.05
C SER A 477 -2.49 10.00 -15.62
N ILE A 478 -2.67 8.68 -15.52
CA ILE A 478 -3.86 7.97 -15.97
C ILE A 478 -5.07 8.42 -15.13
N LYS A 479 -4.98 8.32 -13.80
CA LYS A 479 -6.05 8.73 -12.88
C LYS A 479 -6.41 10.21 -13.01
N LEU A 480 -5.40 11.06 -13.18
CA LEU A 480 -5.58 12.50 -13.37
C LEU A 480 -6.34 12.81 -14.66
N ARG A 481 -6.03 12.12 -15.77
CA ARG A 481 -6.77 12.27 -17.04
C ARG A 481 -8.20 11.74 -16.93
N GLU A 482 -8.41 10.61 -16.26
CA GLU A 482 -9.75 10.08 -16.01
C GLU A 482 -10.58 11.04 -15.14
N LEU A 483 -9.98 11.59 -14.08
CA LEU A 483 -10.60 12.62 -13.26
C LEU A 483 -10.88 13.90 -14.07
N GLN A 484 -9.95 14.31 -14.94
CA GLN A 484 -10.15 15.44 -15.85
C GLN A 484 -11.39 15.21 -16.73
N GLY A 485 -11.55 14.03 -17.31
CA GLY A 485 -12.75 13.66 -18.09
C GLY A 485 -14.03 13.81 -17.26
N ARG A 486 -14.06 13.21 -16.06
CA ARG A 486 -15.21 13.30 -15.13
C ARG A 486 -15.54 14.73 -14.70
N ILE A 487 -14.53 15.60 -14.56
CA ILE A 487 -14.72 17.02 -14.25
C ILE A 487 -15.41 17.74 -15.42
N HIS A 488 -14.96 17.50 -16.65
CA HIS A 488 -15.56 18.13 -17.84
C HIS A 488 -16.98 17.61 -18.10
N GLU A 489 -17.21 16.30 -17.97
CA GLU A 489 -18.55 15.70 -18.07
C GLU A 489 -19.53 16.37 -17.11
N LEU A 490 -19.14 16.51 -15.83
CA LEU A 490 -20.02 17.15 -14.84
C LEU A 490 -20.21 18.65 -15.12
N LYS A 491 -19.17 19.36 -15.59
CA LYS A 491 -19.28 20.78 -15.98
C LYS A 491 -20.26 21.00 -17.12
N MET A 492 -20.22 20.15 -18.15
CA MET A 492 -21.17 20.21 -19.27
C MET A 492 -22.58 19.91 -18.79
N LEU A 493 -22.75 18.86 -17.99
CA LEU A 493 -24.05 18.45 -17.48
C LEU A 493 -24.71 19.53 -16.61
N ILE A 494 -23.95 20.27 -15.79
CA ILE A 494 -24.49 21.37 -14.97
C ILE A 494 -24.56 22.72 -15.69
N GLY A 495 -24.24 22.75 -16.99
CA GLY A 495 -24.23 23.96 -17.80
C GLY A 495 -25.63 24.53 -18.06
N ASP A 496 -25.66 25.78 -18.55
CA ASP A 496 -26.91 26.53 -18.77
C ASP A 496 -27.86 25.85 -19.77
N GLU A 497 -27.35 25.03 -20.69
CA GLU A 497 -28.16 24.27 -21.65
C GLU A 497 -29.11 23.29 -20.96
N ASN A 498 -28.59 22.49 -20.03
CA ASN A 498 -29.33 21.48 -19.27
C ASN A 498 -30.28 22.08 -18.22
N LEU A 499 -30.17 23.38 -17.95
CA LEU A 499 -31.08 24.13 -17.07
C LEU A 499 -32.29 24.71 -17.82
N LYS A 500 -32.28 24.70 -19.16
CA LYS A 500 -33.41 25.16 -19.97
C LYS A 500 -34.54 24.13 -19.95
N GLY A 501 -35.78 24.57 -19.72
CA GLY A 501 -36.92 23.68 -19.81
C GLY A 501 -38.15 24.20 -19.06
N SER A 502 -39.13 23.31 -18.90
CA SER A 502 -40.33 23.53 -18.09
C SER A 502 -40.01 23.71 -16.60
N GLU A 503 -40.96 24.26 -15.85
CA GLU A 503 -40.87 24.43 -14.40
C GLU A 503 -40.30 23.17 -13.70
N GLY A 504 -39.35 23.35 -12.80
CA GLY A 504 -38.63 22.26 -12.12
C GLY A 504 -37.42 21.67 -12.87
N ALA A 505 -36.96 22.26 -13.97
CA ALA A 505 -35.73 21.82 -14.66
C ALA A 505 -34.49 21.73 -13.73
N PRO A 506 -34.22 22.71 -12.83
CA PRO A 506 -33.13 22.59 -11.86
C PRO A 506 -33.24 21.35 -10.95
N ASP A 507 -34.46 21.01 -10.51
CA ASP A 507 -34.69 19.87 -9.62
C ASP A 507 -34.55 18.54 -10.35
N ARG A 508 -34.97 18.48 -11.63
CA ARG A 508 -34.76 17.30 -12.48
C ARG A 508 -33.27 17.07 -12.73
N LEU A 509 -32.53 18.12 -13.06
CA LEU A 509 -31.08 18.04 -13.24
C LEU A 509 -30.38 17.60 -11.95
N ALA A 510 -30.72 18.20 -10.81
CA ALA A 510 -30.16 17.83 -9.51
C ALA A 510 -30.40 16.34 -9.19
N LYS A 511 -31.63 15.84 -9.43
CA LYS A 511 -31.95 14.41 -9.28
C LYS A 511 -31.15 13.53 -10.22
N PHE A 512 -31.04 13.92 -11.50
CA PHE A 512 -30.27 13.16 -12.49
C PHE A 512 -28.79 13.08 -12.15
N VAL A 513 -28.17 14.19 -11.73
CA VAL A 513 -26.75 14.24 -11.33
C VAL A 513 -26.45 13.28 -10.16
N MET A 514 -27.38 13.13 -9.21
CA MET A 514 -27.22 12.23 -8.07
C MET A 514 -27.72 10.81 -8.30
N LEU A 515 -28.22 10.50 -9.49
CA LEU A 515 -28.74 9.18 -9.80
C LEU A 515 -27.59 8.16 -9.90
N ASN A 516 -27.68 7.06 -9.15
CA ASN A 516 -26.63 6.03 -9.13
C ASN A 516 -26.77 5.06 -10.34
N PRO A 517 -25.87 5.08 -11.33
CA PRO A 517 -25.94 4.22 -12.52
C PRO A 517 -25.85 2.72 -12.21
N HIS A 518 -25.30 2.34 -11.06
CA HIS A 518 -25.17 0.95 -10.62
C HIS A 518 -26.29 0.51 -9.67
N GLY A 519 -27.26 1.39 -9.38
CA GLY A 519 -28.40 1.08 -8.51
C GLY A 519 -29.46 0.24 -9.22
N LEU A 520 -30.15 -0.63 -8.47
CA LEU A 520 -31.27 -1.45 -9.00
C LEU A 520 -32.41 -0.61 -9.57
N GLU A 521 -32.66 0.56 -8.99
CA GLU A 521 -33.76 1.45 -9.38
C GLU A 521 -33.38 2.43 -10.51
N TYR A 522 -32.13 2.42 -10.99
CA TYR A 522 -31.62 3.40 -11.94
C TYR A 522 -32.50 3.55 -13.19
N ALA A 523 -32.83 2.42 -13.82
CA ALA A 523 -33.65 2.39 -15.03
C ALA A 523 -35.06 2.98 -14.80
N GLN A 524 -35.69 2.66 -13.67
CA GLN A 524 -37.03 3.14 -13.32
C GLN A 524 -37.02 4.65 -12.99
N GLN A 525 -36.01 5.12 -12.28
CA GLN A 525 -35.86 6.53 -11.95
C GLN A 525 -35.55 7.36 -13.21
N LEU A 526 -34.77 6.83 -14.16
CA LEU A 526 -34.60 7.44 -15.49
C LEU A 526 -35.92 7.55 -16.25
N ASP A 527 -36.72 6.48 -16.29
CA ASP A 527 -38.02 6.50 -16.99
C ASP A 527 -38.98 7.53 -16.34
N THR A 528 -38.92 7.66 -15.02
CA THR A 528 -39.66 8.69 -14.28
C THR A 528 -39.20 10.10 -14.69
N LEU A 529 -37.90 10.37 -14.72
CA LEU A 529 -37.36 11.66 -15.14
C LEU A 529 -37.73 11.99 -16.60
N LEU A 530 -37.62 11.01 -17.51
CA LEU A 530 -38.02 11.15 -18.91
C LEU A 530 -39.50 11.48 -19.08
N SER A 531 -40.37 10.89 -18.25
CA SER A 531 -41.82 11.17 -18.28
C SER A 531 -42.16 12.60 -17.82
N LEU A 532 -41.31 13.18 -16.97
CA LEU A 532 -41.46 14.54 -16.45
C LEU A 532 -40.80 15.60 -17.35
N SER A 533 -39.89 15.18 -18.24
CA SER A 533 -39.20 16.04 -19.19
C SER A 533 -40.00 16.18 -20.49
N GLY A 534 -40.32 17.43 -20.85
CA GLY A 534 -40.92 17.75 -22.15
C GLY A 534 -39.96 17.51 -23.32
N GLU A 535 -40.45 17.59 -24.56
CA GLU A 535 -39.62 17.43 -25.77
C GLU A 535 -38.55 18.53 -25.92
N GLN A 536 -38.81 19.72 -25.36
CA GLN A 536 -37.92 20.88 -25.40
C GLN A 536 -37.09 21.03 -24.10
N ASP A 537 -37.11 20.04 -23.21
CA ASP A 537 -36.28 20.05 -22.01
C ASP A 537 -34.81 19.83 -22.40
N GLY A 538 -33.94 20.76 -21.98
CA GLY A 538 -32.51 20.73 -22.31
C GLY A 538 -31.79 19.50 -21.74
N LEU A 539 -32.36 18.84 -20.73
CA LEU A 539 -31.81 17.62 -20.12
C LEU A 539 -32.20 16.33 -20.87
N ARG A 540 -33.14 16.41 -21.82
CA ARG A 540 -33.81 15.22 -22.39
C ARG A 540 -32.84 14.31 -23.12
N ASP A 541 -31.93 14.87 -23.91
CA ASP A 541 -30.91 14.15 -24.64
C ASP A 541 -29.97 13.35 -23.71
N ASN A 542 -29.54 13.95 -22.60
CA ASN A 542 -28.71 13.32 -21.58
C ASN A 542 -29.44 12.17 -20.87
N LEU A 543 -30.75 12.32 -20.60
CA LEU A 543 -31.58 11.23 -20.07
C LEU A 543 -31.73 10.08 -21.07
N LEU A 544 -31.93 10.40 -22.36
CA LEU A 544 -32.03 9.40 -23.42
C LEU A 544 -30.68 8.68 -23.67
N LEU A 545 -29.56 9.40 -23.56
CA LEU A 545 -28.21 8.84 -23.62
C LEU A 545 -27.99 7.85 -22.47
N ALA A 546 -28.31 8.25 -21.24
CA ALA A 546 -28.23 7.38 -20.07
C ALA A 546 -29.08 6.11 -20.25
N ARG A 547 -30.28 6.24 -20.83
CA ARG A 547 -31.12 5.08 -21.17
C ARG A 547 -30.50 4.20 -22.26
N ALA A 548 -29.90 4.78 -23.29
CA ALA A 548 -29.24 4.03 -24.36
C ALA A 548 -28.07 3.20 -23.81
N LYS A 549 -27.30 3.72 -22.86
CA LYS A 549 -26.19 3.00 -22.20
C LYS A 549 -26.63 1.72 -21.48
N LEU A 550 -27.90 1.60 -21.07
CA LEU A 550 -28.41 0.42 -20.35
C LEU A 550 -28.73 -0.76 -21.27
N LEU A 551 -28.86 -0.56 -22.59
CA LEU A 551 -29.17 -1.62 -23.54
C LEU A 551 -28.08 -2.69 -23.50
N ALA A 552 -28.43 -3.95 -23.24
CA ALA A 552 -27.46 -5.03 -23.14
C ALA A 552 -26.90 -5.46 -24.49
N ASP A 553 -27.76 -5.46 -25.53
CA ASP A 553 -27.36 -5.77 -26.90
C ASP A 553 -26.54 -4.63 -27.51
N ASP A 554 -25.31 -4.94 -27.93
CA ASP A 554 -24.37 -3.96 -28.46
C ASP A 554 -24.83 -3.39 -29.81
N GLN A 555 -25.56 -4.18 -30.62
CA GLN A 555 -26.09 -3.70 -31.90
C GLN A 555 -27.22 -2.68 -31.68
N ALA A 556 -28.23 -3.03 -30.86
CA ALA A 556 -29.29 -2.10 -30.48
C ALA A 556 -28.73 -0.84 -29.79
N ARG A 557 -27.69 -1.00 -28.95
CA ARG A 557 -27.00 0.13 -28.32
C ARG A 557 -26.34 1.03 -29.37
N SER A 558 -25.62 0.44 -30.34
CA SER A 558 -24.97 1.16 -31.44
C SER A 558 -25.99 1.96 -32.27
N GLU A 559 -27.10 1.35 -32.65
CA GLU A 559 -28.17 1.99 -33.41
C GLU A 559 -28.78 3.17 -32.63
N ARG A 560 -29.07 2.96 -31.35
CA ARG A 560 -29.66 4.00 -30.51
C ARG A 560 -28.72 5.19 -30.29
N LEU A 561 -27.43 4.94 -30.04
CA LEU A 561 -26.43 6.01 -29.90
C LEU A 561 -26.24 6.78 -31.23
N SER A 562 -26.25 6.09 -32.37
CA SER A 562 -26.17 6.74 -33.68
C SER A 562 -27.38 7.62 -33.96
N GLN A 563 -28.59 7.15 -33.61
CA GLN A 563 -29.82 7.94 -33.73
C GLN A 563 -29.77 9.18 -32.83
N LEU A 564 -29.36 9.04 -31.56
CA LEU A 564 -29.26 10.16 -30.62
C LEU A 564 -28.31 11.25 -31.11
N ASN A 565 -27.12 10.87 -31.62
CA ASN A 565 -26.20 11.83 -32.20
C ASN A 565 -26.80 12.59 -33.40
N ARG A 566 -27.62 11.93 -34.24
CA ARG A 566 -28.27 12.61 -35.38
C ARG A 566 -29.38 13.57 -34.92
N GLU A 567 -30.15 13.18 -33.92
CA GLU A 567 -31.25 13.99 -33.37
C GLU A 567 -30.74 15.20 -32.58
N TYR A 568 -29.60 15.04 -31.89
CA TYR A 568 -29.07 16.00 -30.91
C TYR A 568 -27.65 16.45 -31.23
N GLN A 569 -27.27 16.53 -32.51
CA GLN A 569 -25.88 16.74 -32.95
C GLN A 569 -25.17 17.96 -32.33
N ASN A 570 -25.90 19.01 -31.93
CA ASN A 570 -25.32 20.24 -31.39
C ASN A 570 -25.45 20.37 -29.86
N THR A 571 -25.88 19.31 -29.17
CA THR A 571 -26.00 19.30 -27.70
C THR A 571 -24.86 18.47 -27.10
N ASP A 572 -24.68 18.60 -25.79
CA ASP A 572 -23.70 17.81 -25.05
C ASP A 572 -24.03 16.31 -25.05
N GLY A 573 -25.31 15.94 -24.91
CA GLY A 573 -25.77 14.56 -24.98
C GLY A 573 -25.56 13.91 -26.35
N GLY A 574 -25.74 14.65 -27.45
CA GLY A 574 -25.44 14.14 -28.80
C GLY A 574 -23.94 13.93 -29.03
N MET A 575 -23.11 14.88 -28.60
CA MET A 575 -21.65 14.74 -28.65
C MET A 575 -21.19 13.52 -27.84
N GLN A 576 -21.68 13.35 -26.61
CA GLN A 576 -21.31 12.21 -25.77
C GLN A 576 -21.85 10.89 -26.34
N ALA A 577 -23.01 10.89 -27.00
CA ALA A 577 -23.53 9.71 -27.71
C ALA A 577 -22.58 9.26 -28.83
N LEU A 578 -22.02 10.20 -29.61
CA LEU A 578 -21.02 9.85 -30.62
C LEU A 578 -19.72 9.33 -29.99
N TYR A 579 -19.26 9.95 -28.91
CA TYR A 579 -18.07 9.47 -28.20
C TYR A 579 -18.27 8.03 -27.69
N GLU A 580 -19.38 7.72 -27.03
CA GLU A 580 -19.65 6.36 -26.55
C GLU A 580 -19.83 5.35 -27.70
N LEU A 581 -20.38 5.81 -28.84
CA LEU A 581 -20.45 4.98 -30.04
C LEU A 581 -19.05 4.66 -30.58
N THR A 582 -18.11 5.61 -30.58
CA THR A 582 -16.72 5.33 -31.00
C THR A 582 -16.08 4.28 -30.11
N ARG A 583 -16.25 4.37 -28.79
CA ARG A 583 -15.73 3.38 -27.82
C ARG A 583 -16.34 2.00 -28.02
N LEU A 584 -17.65 1.94 -28.27
CA LEU A 584 -18.35 0.69 -28.57
C LEU A 584 -17.79 0.04 -29.83
N LYS A 585 -17.54 0.81 -30.90
CA LYS A 585 -16.97 0.30 -32.15
C LYS A 585 -15.54 -0.21 -31.98
N ILE A 586 -14.71 0.46 -31.18
CA ILE A 586 -13.36 -0.04 -30.82
C ILE A 586 -13.47 -1.39 -30.10
N ARG A 587 -14.38 -1.52 -29.12
CA ARG A 587 -14.58 -2.77 -28.38
C ARG A 587 -15.03 -3.91 -29.31
N LEU A 588 -16.01 -3.64 -30.17
CA LEU A 588 -16.49 -4.62 -31.16
C LEU A 588 -15.39 -5.04 -32.14
N TYR A 589 -14.47 -4.14 -32.49
CA TYR A 589 -13.28 -4.47 -33.28
C TYR A 589 -12.32 -5.38 -32.48
N GLN A 590 -12.05 -5.06 -31.21
CA GLN A 590 -11.12 -5.82 -30.37
C GLN A 590 -11.62 -7.24 -30.05
N GLN A 591 -12.93 -7.44 -29.96
CA GLN A 591 -13.55 -8.75 -29.68
C GLN A 591 -13.73 -9.63 -30.92
N GLU A 592 -13.55 -9.09 -32.13
CA GLU A 592 -13.74 -9.86 -33.37
C GLU A 592 -12.46 -10.65 -33.71
N ASP A 593 -12.49 -11.95 -33.48
CA ASP A 593 -11.35 -12.85 -33.74
C ASP A 593 -11.60 -13.88 -34.85
N ASP A 594 -12.85 -14.10 -35.24
CA ASP A 594 -13.22 -15.22 -36.11
C ASP A 594 -13.13 -14.88 -37.61
N SER A 595 -13.30 -13.61 -38.00
CA SER A 595 -13.30 -13.19 -39.42
C SER A 595 -12.38 -12.01 -39.67
N ALA A 596 -11.29 -12.23 -40.41
CA ALA A 596 -10.37 -11.17 -40.82
C ALA A 596 -11.04 -10.08 -41.66
N ALA A 597 -12.03 -10.44 -42.48
CA ALA A 597 -12.79 -9.48 -43.29
C ALA A 597 -13.70 -8.60 -42.42
N GLU A 598 -14.41 -9.19 -41.45
CA GLU A 598 -15.28 -8.43 -40.55
C GLU A 598 -14.48 -7.59 -39.56
N LYS A 599 -13.33 -8.09 -39.08
CA LYS A 599 -12.38 -7.33 -38.26
C LYS A 599 -11.86 -6.10 -39.00
N ARG A 600 -11.49 -6.23 -40.28
CA ARG A 600 -11.09 -5.08 -41.14
C ARG A 600 -12.21 -4.06 -41.31
N LYS A 601 -13.45 -4.53 -41.53
CA LYS A 601 -14.62 -3.67 -41.66
C LYS A 601 -14.90 -2.90 -40.36
N ARG A 602 -14.89 -3.57 -39.20
CA ARG A 602 -15.06 -2.93 -37.88
C ARG A 602 -13.94 -1.94 -37.57
N LEU A 603 -12.71 -2.25 -37.97
CA LEU A 603 -11.58 -1.31 -37.85
C LEU A 603 -11.82 -0.05 -38.69
N ALA A 604 -12.26 -0.19 -39.93
CA ALA A 604 -12.59 0.94 -40.80
C ALA A 604 -13.72 1.79 -40.19
N GLU A 605 -14.81 1.16 -39.74
CA GLU A 605 -15.92 1.84 -39.07
C GLU A 605 -15.44 2.61 -37.81
N ALA A 606 -14.59 2.01 -36.98
CA ALA A 606 -14.07 2.65 -35.78
C ALA A 606 -13.20 3.88 -36.13
N ARG A 607 -12.29 3.75 -37.11
CA ARG A 607 -11.42 4.86 -37.54
C ARG A 607 -12.20 6.00 -38.19
N ASP A 608 -13.15 5.68 -39.08
CA ASP A 608 -14.02 6.66 -39.74
C ASP A 608 -14.83 7.44 -38.71
N MET A 609 -15.31 6.76 -37.67
CA MET A 609 -16.09 7.39 -36.61
C MET A 609 -15.24 8.28 -35.70
N LEU A 610 -14.03 7.87 -35.32
CA LEU A 610 -13.10 8.71 -34.57
C LEU A 610 -12.72 9.96 -35.36
N THR A 611 -12.48 9.82 -36.67
CA THR A 611 -12.19 10.96 -37.56
C THR A 611 -13.41 11.88 -37.71
N SER A 612 -14.60 11.30 -37.82
CA SER A 612 -15.86 12.07 -37.84
C SER A 612 -16.05 12.84 -36.54
N PHE A 613 -15.74 12.24 -35.38
CA PHE A 613 -15.82 12.92 -34.10
C PHE A 613 -14.90 14.14 -34.05
N THR A 614 -13.62 14.01 -34.45
CA THR A 614 -12.67 15.14 -34.44
C THR A 614 -13.07 16.26 -35.39
N ASN A 615 -13.77 15.94 -36.48
CA ASN A 615 -14.25 16.94 -37.44
C ASN A 615 -15.50 17.66 -36.95
N LEU A 616 -16.42 16.94 -36.28
CA LEU A 616 -17.67 17.50 -35.79
C LEU A 616 -17.49 18.30 -34.49
N TYR A 617 -16.56 17.88 -33.63
CA TYR A 617 -16.35 18.46 -32.31
C TYR A 617 -14.88 18.79 -32.03
N PRO A 618 -14.23 19.65 -32.83
CA PRO A 618 -12.80 19.95 -32.70
C PRO A 618 -12.41 20.59 -31.36
N ASP A 619 -13.35 21.27 -30.71
CA ASP A 619 -13.15 21.94 -29.42
C ASP A 619 -13.59 21.07 -28.22
N SER A 620 -13.98 19.81 -28.45
CA SER A 620 -14.40 18.92 -27.37
C SER A 620 -13.22 18.44 -26.53
N PHE A 621 -13.44 18.32 -25.22
CA PHE A 621 -12.44 17.76 -24.31
C PHE A 621 -12.12 16.28 -24.57
N TYR A 622 -12.96 15.57 -25.33
CA TYR A 622 -12.68 14.19 -25.75
C TYR A 622 -11.67 14.11 -26.91
N VAL A 623 -11.36 15.21 -27.61
CA VAL A 623 -10.55 15.19 -28.83
C VAL A 623 -9.17 14.58 -28.61
N GLU A 624 -8.49 14.91 -27.52
CA GLU A 624 -7.17 14.34 -27.21
C GLU A 624 -7.24 12.82 -27.04
N GLN A 625 -8.26 12.31 -26.33
CA GLN A 625 -8.45 10.87 -26.14
C GLN A 625 -8.84 10.18 -27.45
N VAL A 626 -9.70 10.81 -28.25
CA VAL A 626 -10.12 10.31 -29.57
C VAL A 626 -8.93 10.24 -30.53
N GLN A 627 -8.04 11.25 -30.51
CA GLN A 627 -6.82 11.27 -31.31
C GLN A 627 -5.86 10.15 -30.88
N ARG A 628 -5.62 9.97 -29.58
CA ARG A 628 -4.81 8.83 -29.08
C ARG A 628 -5.39 7.49 -29.51
N ASN A 629 -6.69 7.29 -29.33
CA ASN A 629 -7.36 6.06 -29.76
C ASN A 629 -7.20 5.84 -31.28
N LEU A 630 -7.22 6.89 -32.10
CA LEU A 630 -7.03 6.79 -33.55
C LEU A 630 -5.59 6.46 -33.94
N GLU A 631 -4.61 6.96 -33.19
CA GLU A 631 -3.18 6.66 -33.34
C GLU A 631 -2.83 5.24 -32.90
N ASP A 632 -3.43 4.75 -31.82
CA ASP A 632 -3.24 3.41 -31.27
C ASP A 632 -3.87 2.32 -32.15
N LEU A 633 -4.89 2.65 -32.94
CA LEU A 633 -5.51 1.71 -33.88
C LEU A 633 -4.62 1.46 -35.11
N PRO A 634 -4.54 0.20 -35.60
CA PRO A 634 -3.79 -0.11 -36.81
C PRO A 634 -4.24 0.73 -38.01
N ARG A 635 -3.30 1.05 -38.91
CA ARG A 635 -3.63 1.67 -40.19
C ARG A 635 -4.22 0.62 -41.13
N LEU A 636 -5.21 1.02 -41.92
CA LEU A 636 -5.74 0.19 -42.99
C LEU A 636 -4.69 0.13 -44.10
N GLU A 637 -3.98 -1.00 -44.22
CA GLU A 637 -3.16 -1.35 -45.38
C GLU A 637 -4.00 -1.83 -46.55
#